data_AF-A0A8H6EIK1-F1
#
_entry.id   AF-A0A8H6EIK1-F1
#
_cell.length_a   1.000
_cell.length_b   1.000
_cell.length_c   1.000
_cell.angle_alpha   90.00
_cell.angle_beta   90.00
_cell.angle_gamma   90.00
#
_symmetry.space_group_name_H-M   'P 1'
#
loop_
_entity.id
_entity.type
_entity.pdbx_description
1 polymer ?
#
loop_
_entity_poly.entity_id
_entity_poly.type
_entity_poly.pdbx_seq_one_letter_code
_entity_poly.pdbx_strand_id
1 'polypeptide(L)'
;MDTIEAQNQAALALITITPPSLQNIPTEIRRNIFICLLVNTELAEASAIDQNERYGADSKYGLSPQVLLVCRLFHEEGKEVLYGLNHFIVESLPNIHVEALEAIQPLTLCSPLTRWDNQPTNSIQKASLQRNPGIRLVRKWRMILSAKLHEPRSQDGLVELCRLLCELQILSGGSLLRELEVCIIPKGAEFKYGYLDAADMRENLVPLELLRNIPSVSIRTASISEIPDFVCRDEWFDTPLVTKSILPTVPYRCFLIDLIQGNSEVELSTKMFTALLEYAQAFERDPEFKNAMSLTFEEVATLMAGEFSLLSDNPFLSKVFHPNGLAHTIEAGLQKAKYMTEIESGDITKTTKFKEERSIILKYLERQFCRISHASQELVQFVKLQKRKWGVFDPACTKQYNGFDMVIYTEAMVLLEDYIASFTRELDASTKMAVRSQFGLFGHRYDFMARETKLKKCRVAYNRRDPITFRKYFQDVVSDMELQYFIILTARSKLYDWDTGSNIPDIHVTPLSSLEAWEIRWDIEEPTVTVITKSEAQKMQHDFQRQIAQQIFLAQQSATHEAENQFPENYQGSDTVDGDGINGHKLNIENNAENLITETELVALANWESLPYHDDDEFYELTFQWDGDQSRPPSVANAPICSDGASETDFYEELFRDHSDDESFDLESEDEHEIDDDLASNGGSILHALPWLADSGSSLSHVFPWMTRSKQ
;
A
#
# COMPACT_ATOMS: atom_id res chain seq x y z
N MET A 1 -74.29 25.34 -31.86
CA MET A 1 -72.91 25.64 -32.29
C MET A 1 -72.68 27.07 -31.83
N ASP A 2 -72.08 27.35 -30.68
CA ASP A 2 -70.94 26.66 -30.06
C ASP A 2 -71.08 26.56 -28.53
N THR A 3 -71.90 25.61 -28.10
CA THR A 3 -71.93 25.07 -26.74
C THR A 3 -70.78 24.08 -26.47
N ILE A 4 -69.89 23.87 -27.45
CA ILE A 4 -68.74 22.96 -27.37
C ILE A 4 -67.50 23.69 -26.83
N GLU A 5 -67.42 25.02 -26.95
CA GLU A 5 -66.25 25.78 -26.52
C GLU A 5 -66.25 26.09 -25.00
N ALA A 6 -67.42 26.10 -24.37
CA ALA A 6 -67.55 26.26 -22.91
C ALA A 6 -67.24 24.98 -22.12
N GLN A 7 -67.35 23.79 -22.73
CA GLN A 7 -66.97 22.53 -22.09
C GLN A 7 -65.45 22.25 -22.19
N ASN A 8 -64.75 22.87 -23.14
CA ASN A 8 -63.30 22.71 -23.28
C ASN A 8 -62.47 23.66 -22.38
N GLN A 9 -63.07 24.73 -21.84
CA GLN A 9 -62.40 25.59 -20.84
C GLN A 9 -62.60 25.13 -19.39
N ALA A 10 -63.58 24.27 -19.11
CA ALA A 10 -63.76 23.65 -17.79
C ALA A 10 -62.85 22.42 -17.55
N ALA A 11 -62.19 21.91 -18.60
CA ALA A 11 -61.29 20.76 -18.53
C ALA A 11 -59.81 21.12 -18.30
N LEU A 12 -59.45 22.42 -18.25
CA LEU A 12 -58.06 22.90 -18.09
C LEU A 12 -57.75 23.48 -16.71
N ALA A 13 -58.62 23.26 -15.71
CA ALA A 13 -58.36 23.58 -14.31
C ALA A 13 -58.52 22.36 -13.39
N LEU A 14 -58.28 21.15 -13.90
CA LEU A 14 -57.85 20.05 -13.06
C LEU A 14 -56.43 20.39 -12.59
N ILE A 15 -56.36 21.04 -11.43
CA ILE A 15 -55.17 20.99 -10.59
C ILE A 15 -54.86 19.49 -10.49
N THR A 16 -53.85 19.03 -11.24
CA THR A 16 -53.20 17.76 -10.98
C THR A 16 -52.61 17.91 -9.59
N ILE A 17 -53.42 17.59 -8.58
CA ILE A 17 -52.94 17.35 -7.23
C ILE A 17 -52.11 16.09 -7.37
N THR A 18 -50.85 16.26 -7.80
CA THR A 18 -49.83 15.23 -7.63
C THR A 18 -49.94 14.80 -6.18
N PRO A 19 -50.16 13.50 -5.90
CA PRO A 19 -50.24 13.03 -4.53
C PRO A 19 -48.99 13.55 -3.80
N PRO A 20 -49.12 14.01 -2.55
CA PRO A 20 -47.99 14.56 -1.82
C PRO A 20 -46.92 13.49 -1.69
N SER A 21 -45.97 13.50 -2.62
CA SER A 21 -44.72 12.78 -2.47
C SER A 21 -44.03 13.43 -1.28
N LEU A 22 -43.49 12.62 -0.35
CA LEU A 22 -42.65 13.13 0.74
C LEU A 22 -41.50 14.01 0.19
N GLN A 23 -41.10 13.85 -1.08
CA GLN A 23 -40.13 14.71 -1.77
C GLN A 23 -40.61 16.16 -2.00
N ASN A 24 -41.91 16.38 -2.09
CA ASN A 24 -42.52 17.71 -2.30
C ASN A 24 -42.75 18.46 -0.97
N ILE A 25 -42.52 17.80 0.16
CA ILE A 25 -42.59 18.42 1.49
C ILE A 25 -41.32 19.27 1.72
N PRO A 26 -41.41 20.48 2.28
CA PRO A 26 -40.23 21.28 2.65
C PRO A 26 -39.23 20.49 3.50
N THR A 27 -37.94 20.73 3.28
CA THR A 27 -36.83 20.03 3.93
C THR A 27 -36.91 20.09 5.46
N GLU A 28 -37.40 21.18 6.03
CA GLU A 28 -37.58 21.37 7.48
C GLU A 28 -38.60 20.38 8.06
N ILE A 29 -39.72 20.19 7.35
CA ILE A 29 -40.76 19.25 7.76
C ILE A 29 -40.26 17.81 7.59
N ARG A 30 -39.56 17.51 6.49
CA ARG A 30 -38.91 16.19 6.32
C ARG A 30 -37.91 15.90 7.44
N ARG A 31 -37.09 16.88 7.81
CA ARG A 31 -36.15 16.75 8.93
C ARG A 31 -36.86 16.45 10.24
N ASN A 32 -37.98 17.11 10.54
CA ASN A 32 -38.77 16.81 11.74
C ASN A 32 -39.35 15.39 11.70
N ILE A 33 -39.83 14.94 10.55
CA ILE A 33 -40.26 13.55 10.35
C ILE A 33 -39.10 12.60 10.63
N PHE A 34 -37.92 12.85 10.06
CA PHE A 34 -36.74 12.03 10.31
C PHE A 34 -36.33 12.04 11.79
N ILE A 35 -36.43 13.16 12.49
CA ILE A 35 -36.15 13.21 13.94
C ILE A 35 -37.07 12.24 14.68
N CYS A 36 -38.37 12.26 14.40
CA CYS A 36 -39.32 11.34 15.03
C CYS A 36 -39.07 9.86 14.69
N LEU A 37 -38.46 9.56 13.55
CA LEU A 37 -38.25 8.20 13.07
C LEU A 37 -36.86 7.63 13.37
N LEU A 38 -35.85 8.50 13.52
CA LEU A 38 -34.43 8.12 13.52
C LEU A 38 -33.68 8.56 14.77
N VAL A 39 -34.29 9.32 15.68
CA VAL A 39 -33.66 9.74 16.95
C VAL A 39 -34.22 8.93 18.11
N ASN A 40 -33.34 8.25 18.85
CA ASN A 40 -33.66 7.58 20.10
C ASN A 40 -32.49 7.68 21.08
N THR A 41 -32.79 8.12 22.30
CA THR A 41 -31.83 8.24 23.40
C THR A 41 -31.31 6.90 23.90
N GLU A 42 -32.05 5.81 23.72
CA GLU A 42 -31.63 4.45 24.09
C GLU A 42 -30.29 4.07 23.44
N LEU A 43 -29.98 4.57 22.24
CA LEU A 43 -28.70 4.31 21.57
C LEU A 43 -27.47 4.78 22.38
N ALA A 44 -27.67 5.63 23.38
CA ALA A 44 -26.65 6.15 24.28
C ALA A 44 -26.66 5.48 25.67
N GLU A 45 -27.52 4.50 25.90
CA GLU A 45 -27.73 3.83 27.19
C GLU A 45 -27.20 2.40 27.17
N ALA A 46 -26.91 1.85 28.36
CA ALA A 46 -26.38 0.49 28.50
C ALA A 46 -27.34 -0.58 27.97
N SER A 47 -28.65 -0.33 28.02
CA SER A 47 -29.70 -1.20 27.48
C SER A 47 -29.49 -1.50 25.99
N ALA A 48 -28.81 -0.62 25.24
CA ALA A 48 -28.58 -0.83 23.84
C ALA A 48 -27.49 -1.86 23.50
N ILE A 49 -26.76 -2.32 24.51
CA ILE A 49 -25.73 -3.37 24.41
C ILE A 49 -25.93 -4.46 25.47
N ASP A 50 -27.17 -4.66 25.91
CA ASP A 50 -27.55 -5.67 26.92
C ASP A 50 -27.13 -7.09 26.49
N GLN A 51 -26.42 -7.80 27.38
CA GLN A 51 -25.95 -9.16 27.11
C GLN A 51 -27.10 -10.14 26.88
N ASN A 52 -28.22 -9.98 27.59
CA ASN A 52 -29.41 -10.83 27.46
C ASN A 52 -30.11 -10.65 26.12
N GLU A 53 -29.95 -9.47 25.50
CA GLU A 53 -30.42 -9.17 24.15
C GLU A 53 -29.33 -9.37 23.09
N ARG A 54 -28.35 -10.23 23.38
CA ARG A 54 -27.20 -10.56 22.51
C ARG A 54 -26.43 -9.30 22.10
N TYR A 55 -26.05 -8.50 23.09
CA TYR A 55 -25.31 -7.24 22.93
C TYR A 55 -26.01 -6.26 21.98
N GLY A 56 -27.34 -6.16 22.12
CA GLY A 56 -28.17 -5.26 21.32
C GLY A 56 -28.76 -5.88 20.05
N ALA A 57 -28.33 -7.08 19.65
CA ALA A 57 -28.74 -7.65 18.36
C ALA A 57 -30.23 -7.99 18.29
N ASP A 58 -30.82 -8.39 19.43
CA ASP A 58 -32.25 -8.68 19.54
C ASP A 58 -33.06 -7.43 19.95
N SER A 59 -32.38 -6.34 20.34
CA SER A 59 -33.00 -5.08 20.76
C SER A 59 -33.73 -4.37 19.63
N LYS A 60 -34.88 -3.79 19.97
CA LYS A 60 -35.66 -2.93 19.07
C LYS A 60 -35.66 -1.50 19.59
N TYR A 61 -34.74 -0.69 19.10
CA TYR A 61 -34.62 0.73 19.45
C TYR A 61 -35.77 1.63 18.93
N GLY A 62 -36.93 1.08 18.55
CA GLY A 62 -38.06 1.89 18.05
C GLY A 62 -37.79 2.76 16.81
N LEU A 63 -36.66 2.59 16.13
CA LEU A 63 -36.28 3.36 14.94
C LEU A 63 -36.98 2.81 13.69
N SER A 64 -37.24 3.69 12.72
CA SER A 64 -37.75 3.33 11.38
C SER A 64 -36.73 3.63 10.27
N PRO A 65 -35.55 2.98 10.29
CA PRO A 65 -34.46 3.26 9.36
C PRO A 65 -34.77 2.86 7.91
N GLN A 66 -35.85 2.11 7.66
CA GLN A 66 -36.32 1.77 6.31
C GLN A 66 -36.60 3.04 5.48
N VAL A 67 -36.88 4.17 6.13
CA VAL A 67 -37.05 5.46 5.45
C VAL A 67 -35.80 5.89 4.68
N LEU A 68 -34.60 5.47 5.12
CA LEU A 68 -33.32 5.76 4.46
C LEU A 68 -33.18 5.02 3.12
N LEU A 69 -33.96 3.95 2.91
CA LEU A 69 -33.91 3.12 1.71
C LEU A 69 -34.85 3.62 0.59
N VAL A 70 -35.72 4.58 0.89
CA VAL A 70 -36.78 5.01 -0.04
C VAL A 70 -36.20 5.69 -1.27
N CYS A 71 -35.29 6.65 -1.08
CA CYS A 71 -34.61 7.34 -2.17
C CYS A 71 -33.32 8.01 -1.69
N ARG A 72 -32.44 8.39 -2.64
CA ARG A 72 -31.15 9.04 -2.35
C ARG A 72 -31.31 10.31 -1.51
N LEU A 73 -32.34 11.12 -1.76
CA LEU A 73 -32.59 12.33 -0.97
C LEU A 73 -32.82 12.01 0.51
N PHE A 74 -33.63 11.00 0.82
CA PHE A 74 -33.93 10.63 2.21
C PHE A 74 -32.76 9.93 2.88
N HIS A 75 -31.98 9.18 2.11
CA HIS A 75 -30.71 8.65 2.59
C HIS A 75 -29.79 9.78 3.07
N GLU A 76 -29.55 10.78 2.21
CA GLU A 76 -28.63 11.89 2.52
C GLU A 76 -29.13 12.77 3.66
N GLU A 77 -30.42 13.12 3.70
CA GLU A 77 -30.98 13.93 4.78
C GLU A 77 -31.14 13.13 6.08
N GLY A 78 -31.59 11.90 5.99
CA GLY A 78 -31.89 11.05 7.13
C GLY A 78 -30.65 10.52 7.83
N LYS A 79 -29.56 10.20 7.10
CA LYS A 79 -28.29 9.79 7.72
C LYS A 79 -27.70 10.89 8.61
N GLU A 80 -27.81 12.15 8.19
CA GLU A 80 -27.36 13.31 8.98
C GLU A 80 -28.19 13.49 10.26
N VAL A 81 -29.46 13.06 10.25
CA VAL A 81 -30.30 13.03 11.44
C VAL A 81 -29.91 11.85 12.35
N LEU A 82 -29.85 10.63 11.80
CA LEU A 82 -29.55 9.40 12.54
C LEU A 82 -28.17 9.48 13.21
N TYR A 83 -27.12 9.77 12.46
CA TYR A 83 -25.76 9.77 12.99
C TYR A 83 -25.31 11.11 13.57
N GLY A 84 -26.00 12.20 13.21
CA GLY A 84 -25.66 13.55 13.66
C GLY A 84 -26.35 14.01 14.93
N LEU A 85 -27.56 13.52 15.21
CA LEU A 85 -28.31 13.96 16.39
C LEU A 85 -28.24 12.97 17.55
N ASN A 86 -28.19 11.66 17.29
CA ASN A 86 -28.06 10.64 18.33
C ASN A 86 -26.66 10.61 18.93
N HIS A 87 -26.60 10.24 20.21
CA HIS A 87 -25.41 9.74 20.86
C HIS A 87 -25.37 8.23 20.71
N PHE A 88 -24.21 7.68 20.35
CA PHE A 88 -24.00 6.24 20.31
C PHE A 88 -23.10 5.83 21.47
N ILE A 89 -23.54 4.83 22.23
CA ILE A 89 -22.74 4.19 23.26
C ILE A 89 -21.71 3.25 22.62
N VAL A 90 -20.52 3.24 23.19
CA VAL A 90 -19.49 2.22 22.95
C VAL A 90 -18.81 1.93 24.26
N GLU A 91 -18.67 0.66 24.58
CA GLU A 91 -17.90 0.22 25.75
C GLU A 91 -16.50 -0.21 25.32
N SER A 92 -15.53 0.04 26.19
CA SER A 92 -14.24 -0.64 26.17
C SER A 92 -13.96 -1.18 27.57
N LEU A 93 -14.31 -2.44 27.76
CA LEU A 93 -14.19 -3.17 29.02
C LEU A 93 -13.25 -4.37 28.83
N PRO A 94 -12.61 -4.87 29.90
CA PRO A 94 -11.78 -6.05 29.78
C PRO A 94 -12.67 -7.25 29.42
N ASN A 95 -12.05 -8.36 29.00
CA ASN A 95 -12.72 -9.66 28.95
C ASN A 95 -13.13 -10.11 30.38
N ILE A 96 -14.18 -9.50 30.95
CA ILE A 96 -14.80 -9.88 32.23
C ILE A 96 -15.55 -11.22 32.07
N HIS A 97 -15.71 -11.68 30.83
CA HIS A 97 -16.66 -12.70 30.42
C HIS A 97 -16.18 -14.17 30.54
N VAL A 98 -15.23 -14.46 31.44
CA VAL A 98 -14.47 -15.73 31.41
C VAL A 98 -15.11 -16.91 32.18
N GLU A 99 -16.21 -16.75 32.93
CA GLU A 99 -16.66 -17.85 33.83
C GLU A 99 -18.06 -18.42 33.64
N ALA A 100 -18.94 -17.81 32.83
CA ALA A 100 -20.17 -18.49 32.47
C ALA A 100 -19.90 -19.37 31.24
N LEU A 101 -19.86 -20.70 31.42
CA LEU A 101 -19.65 -21.71 30.35
C LEU A 101 -20.63 -21.61 29.16
N GLU A 102 -21.63 -20.72 29.22
CA GLU A 102 -22.70 -20.57 28.23
C GLU A 102 -22.81 -19.14 27.64
N ALA A 103 -22.03 -18.16 28.10
CA ALA A 103 -22.10 -16.79 27.62
C ALA A 103 -21.20 -16.57 26.39
N ILE A 104 -21.81 -16.23 25.25
CA ILE A 104 -21.10 -15.88 24.02
C ILE A 104 -20.30 -14.57 24.26
N GLN A 105 -19.01 -14.60 23.95
CA GLN A 105 -18.14 -13.41 24.06
C GLN A 105 -18.26 -12.55 22.80
N PRO A 106 -18.34 -11.21 22.95
CA PRO A 106 -18.31 -10.32 21.80
C PRO A 106 -16.93 -10.38 21.13
N LEU A 107 -16.89 -10.30 19.80
CA LEU A 107 -15.65 -10.37 19.01
C LEU A 107 -14.94 -9.01 18.91
N THR A 108 -15.66 -7.92 19.17
CA THR A 108 -15.20 -6.52 19.12
C THR A 108 -15.92 -5.68 20.18
N LEU A 109 -15.60 -4.38 20.27
CA LEU A 109 -16.25 -3.44 21.20
C LEU A 109 -17.78 -3.48 21.04
N CYS A 110 -18.53 -3.49 22.14
CA CYS A 110 -19.98 -3.46 22.07
C CYS A 110 -20.50 -2.04 21.81
N SER A 111 -21.28 -1.92 20.74
CA SER A 111 -22.00 -0.71 20.36
C SER A 111 -23.26 -1.13 19.60
N PRO A 112 -24.33 -0.32 19.59
CA PRO A 112 -25.48 -0.57 18.73
C PRO A 112 -25.12 -0.72 17.25
N LEU A 113 -23.95 -0.22 16.83
CA LEU A 113 -23.42 -0.34 15.48
C LEU A 113 -22.70 -1.67 15.22
N THR A 114 -22.07 -2.27 16.22
CA THR A 114 -21.29 -3.53 16.11
C THR A 114 -22.05 -4.76 16.60
N ARG A 115 -23.31 -4.60 17.03
CA ARG A 115 -24.17 -5.67 17.57
C ARG A 115 -24.25 -6.94 16.72
N TRP A 116 -24.15 -6.83 15.40
CA TRP A 116 -24.17 -7.99 14.49
C TRP A 116 -22.81 -8.66 14.34
N ASP A 117 -21.74 -7.88 14.46
CA ASP A 117 -20.36 -8.37 14.44
C ASP A 117 -20.03 -9.17 15.70
N ASN A 118 -20.74 -8.90 16.80
CA ASN A 118 -20.64 -9.62 18.06
C ASN A 118 -21.50 -10.90 18.14
N GLN A 119 -22.06 -11.36 17.01
CA GLN A 119 -22.76 -12.64 16.96
C GLN A 119 -21.81 -13.82 16.74
N PRO A 120 -22.11 -14.99 17.34
CA PRO A 120 -21.32 -16.20 17.13
C PRO A 120 -21.57 -16.71 15.70
N THR A 121 -20.67 -16.37 14.79
CA THR A 121 -20.58 -17.03 13.48
C THR A 121 -19.39 -17.98 13.49
N ASN A 122 -19.47 -19.08 12.74
CA ASN A 122 -18.42 -20.11 12.70
C ASN A 122 -17.06 -19.61 12.14
N SER A 123 -16.94 -18.34 11.75
CA SER A 123 -15.68 -17.73 11.32
C SER A 123 -15.10 -16.86 12.43
N ILE A 124 -13.98 -17.30 13.01
CA ILE A 124 -13.17 -16.59 14.03
C ILE A 124 -12.39 -15.42 13.40
N GLN A 125 -12.98 -14.71 12.42
CA GLN A 125 -12.34 -13.50 11.88
C GLN A 125 -12.75 -12.32 12.75
N LYS A 126 -11.81 -11.77 13.52
CA LYS A 126 -11.97 -10.52 14.27
C LYS A 126 -12.52 -9.44 13.32
N ALA A 127 -13.75 -8.99 13.54
CA ALA A 127 -14.36 -7.95 12.72
C ALA A 127 -13.72 -6.61 13.06
N SER A 128 -12.89 -6.08 12.16
CA SER A 128 -12.31 -4.73 12.32
C SER A 128 -13.41 -3.68 12.30
N LEU A 129 -13.33 -2.71 13.22
CA LEU A 129 -14.23 -1.57 13.30
C LEU A 129 -14.27 -0.77 11.99
N GLN A 130 -13.17 -0.80 11.23
CA GLN A 130 -13.07 -0.12 9.93
C GLN A 130 -14.09 -0.62 8.91
N ARG A 131 -14.57 -1.87 9.04
CA ARG A 131 -15.57 -2.44 8.12
C ARG A 131 -16.96 -1.85 8.32
N ASN A 132 -17.24 -1.22 9.46
CA ASN A 132 -18.54 -0.66 9.76
C ASN A 132 -18.63 0.80 9.27
N PRO A 133 -19.31 1.09 8.17
CA PRO A 133 -19.36 2.44 7.63
C PRO A 133 -20.20 3.39 8.50
N GLY A 134 -21.06 2.87 9.38
CA GLY A 134 -21.83 3.67 10.32
C GLY A 134 -20.95 4.45 11.30
N ILE A 135 -19.85 3.85 11.76
CA ILE A 135 -18.89 4.49 12.67
C ILE A 135 -18.33 5.79 12.05
N ARG A 136 -18.13 5.81 10.73
CA ARG A 136 -17.62 6.97 9.98
C ARG A 136 -18.59 8.15 9.90
N LEU A 137 -19.85 7.95 10.30
CA LEU A 137 -20.90 8.97 10.19
C LEU A 137 -21.26 9.56 11.57
N VAL A 138 -20.95 8.86 12.66
CA VAL A 138 -21.32 9.26 14.02
C VAL A 138 -20.65 10.58 14.39
N ARG A 139 -21.46 11.53 14.88
CA ARG A 139 -20.99 12.85 15.33
C ARG A 139 -20.85 12.95 16.83
N LYS A 140 -21.51 12.08 17.60
CA LYS A 140 -21.54 12.12 19.06
C LYS A 140 -21.36 10.72 19.65
N TRP A 141 -20.31 10.55 20.45
CA TRP A 141 -20.01 9.29 21.12
C TRP A 141 -20.14 9.42 22.63
N ARG A 142 -20.67 8.37 23.25
CA ARG A 142 -20.55 8.11 24.69
C ARG A 142 -19.71 6.85 24.88
N MET A 143 -18.51 7.03 25.41
CA MET A 143 -17.55 5.96 25.63
C MET A 143 -17.57 5.54 27.09
N ILE A 144 -17.84 4.26 27.36
CA ILE A 144 -17.80 3.69 28.72
C ILE A 144 -16.47 2.99 28.92
N LEU A 145 -15.72 3.40 29.93
CA LEU A 145 -14.40 2.86 30.24
C LEU A 145 -14.36 2.24 31.64
N SER A 146 -13.64 1.11 31.72
CA SER A 146 -13.31 0.47 32.99
C SER A 146 -12.40 1.37 33.85
N ALA A 147 -12.58 1.29 35.17
CA ALA A 147 -11.67 1.91 36.13
C ALA A 147 -10.55 0.96 36.56
N LYS A 148 -10.26 -0.11 35.80
CA LYS A 148 -9.22 -1.11 36.06
C LYS A 148 -8.18 -1.15 34.92
N LEU A 149 -6.88 -1.15 35.23
CA LEU A 149 -5.80 -1.34 34.26
C LEU A 149 -5.81 -2.79 33.83
N HIS A 150 -5.69 -2.98 32.53
CA HIS A 150 -5.72 -4.31 31.97
C HIS A 150 -4.35 -4.71 31.49
N GLU A 151 -4.16 -6.02 31.36
CA GLU A 151 -3.06 -6.53 30.56
C GLU A 151 -3.13 -5.86 29.18
N PRO A 152 -1.99 -5.39 28.64
CA PRO A 152 -1.93 -4.57 27.42
C PRO A 152 -2.74 -5.13 26.23
N ARG A 153 -2.96 -6.45 26.20
CA ARG A 153 -3.67 -7.19 25.14
C ARG A 153 -5.21 -7.06 25.14
N SER A 154 -5.82 -6.42 26.14
CA SER A 154 -7.28 -6.27 26.22
C SER A 154 -7.79 -4.86 25.91
N GLN A 155 -6.89 -3.93 25.56
CA GLN A 155 -7.25 -2.58 25.12
C GLN A 155 -7.29 -2.42 23.59
N ASP A 156 -7.12 -3.50 22.82
CA ASP A 156 -7.10 -3.47 21.35
C ASP A 156 -8.26 -2.66 20.75
N GLY A 157 -9.47 -2.86 21.28
CA GLY A 157 -10.66 -2.19 20.77
C GLY A 157 -10.65 -0.68 20.99
N LEU A 158 -10.31 -0.20 22.20
CA LEU A 158 -10.24 1.24 22.48
C LEU A 158 -9.17 1.93 21.64
N VAL A 159 -8.01 1.29 21.52
CA VAL A 159 -6.91 1.78 20.70
C VAL A 159 -7.33 1.84 19.23
N GLU A 160 -7.93 0.77 18.69
CA GLU A 160 -8.46 0.74 17.31
C GLU A 160 -9.49 1.85 17.08
N LEU A 161 -10.44 2.02 18.01
CA LEU A 161 -11.45 3.05 17.93
C LEU A 161 -10.85 4.45 17.99
N CYS A 162 -9.94 4.73 18.93
CA CYS A 162 -9.32 6.05 19.05
C CYS A 162 -8.47 6.41 17.82
N ARG A 163 -7.74 5.44 17.26
CA ARG A 163 -7.01 5.60 15.99
C ARG A 163 -7.96 5.93 14.84
N LEU A 164 -9.05 5.17 14.72
CA LEU A 164 -10.06 5.37 13.68
C LEU A 164 -10.73 6.74 13.80
N LEU A 165 -11.15 7.13 15.01
CA LEU A 165 -11.77 8.43 15.25
C LEU A 165 -10.81 9.59 14.97
N CYS A 166 -9.54 9.46 15.38
CA CYS A 166 -8.50 10.47 15.09
C CYS A 166 -8.29 10.62 13.58
N GLU A 167 -8.10 9.52 12.85
CA GLU A 167 -7.96 9.51 11.41
C GLU A 167 -9.14 10.21 10.72
N LEU A 168 -10.36 9.78 11.05
CA LEU A 168 -11.58 10.33 10.45
C LEU A 168 -11.73 11.83 10.74
N GLN A 169 -11.31 12.26 11.92
CA GLN A 169 -11.35 13.66 12.32
C GLN A 169 -10.33 14.50 11.53
N ILE A 170 -9.11 13.98 11.32
CA ILE A 170 -8.08 14.63 10.49
C ILE A 170 -8.55 14.74 9.04
N LEU A 171 -9.02 13.63 8.44
CA LEU A 171 -9.51 13.59 7.06
C LEU A 171 -10.70 14.54 6.82
N SER A 172 -11.52 14.76 7.84
CA SER A 172 -12.68 15.65 7.78
C SER A 172 -12.34 17.10 8.12
N GLY A 173 -11.07 17.46 8.26
CA GLY A 173 -10.63 18.81 8.65
C GLY A 173 -11.15 19.27 10.01
N GLY A 174 -11.31 18.34 10.96
CA GLY A 174 -11.82 18.63 12.31
C GLY A 174 -13.35 18.82 12.40
N SER A 175 -14.11 18.42 11.37
CA SER A 175 -15.55 18.68 11.31
C SER A 175 -16.44 17.46 11.55
N LEU A 176 -15.87 16.26 11.70
CA LEU A 176 -16.66 15.04 11.84
C LEU A 176 -17.28 14.92 13.22
N LEU A 177 -16.46 14.58 14.22
CA LEU A 177 -16.86 14.42 15.60
C LEU A 177 -17.13 15.78 16.24
N ARG A 178 -18.29 15.90 16.89
CA ARG A 178 -18.76 17.12 17.55
C ARG A 178 -18.72 17.00 19.06
N GLU A 179 -18.97 15.80 19.57
CA GLU A 179 -19.12 15.56 20.99
C GLU A 179 -18.57 14.19 21.39
N LEU A 180 -17.80 14.16 22.48
CA LEU A 180 -17.30 12.95 23.10
C LEU A 180 -17.53 13.01 24.62
N GLU A 181 -18.35 12.09 25.12
CA GLU A 181 -18.52 11.85 26.55
C GLU A 181 -17.76 10.59 26.96
N VAL A 182 -16.74 10.73 27.81
CA VAL A 182 -16.01 9.61 28.41
C VAL A 182 -16.56 9.38 29.82
N CYS A 183 -17.16 8.22 30.04
CA CYS A 183 -17.79 7.83 31.28
C CYS A 183 -16.98 6.71 31.94
N ILE A 184 -16.37 7.01 33.08
CA ILE A 184 -15.56 6.06 33.84
C ILE A 184 -16.44 5.37 34.88
N ILE A 185 -16.42 4.04 34.88
CA ILE A 185 -17.20 3.24 35.82
C ILE A 185 -16.74 3.52 37.26
N PRO A 186 -17.65 3.77 38.22
CA PRO A 186 -17.28 4.07 39.60
C PRO A 186 -16.65 2.88 40.32
N LYS A 187 -15.87 3.17 41.36
CA LYS A 187 -15.22 2.16 42.22
C LYS A 187 -16.22 1.11 42.70
N GLY A 188 -15.88 -0.18 42.62
CA GLY A 188 -16.67 -1.24 43.26
C GLY A 188 -17.96 -1.59 42.53
N ALA A 189 -18.20 -0.99 41.35
CA ALA A 189 -19.17 -1.52 40.41
C ALA A 189 -18.66 -2.85 39.80
N GLU A 190 -17.42 -2.87 39.32
CA GLU A 190 -16.86 -4.01 38.59
C GLU A 190 -16.59 -5.22 39.52
N PHE A 191 -17.11 -6.39 39.16
CA PHE A 191 -17.20 -7.58 40.03
C PHE A 191 -15.86 -8.22 40.44
N LYS A 192 -14.81 -8.15 39.60
CA LYS A 192 -13.72 -9.15 39.64
C LYS A 192 -12.29 -8.68 39.91
N TYR A 193 -12.01 -7.39 40.08
CA TYR A 193 -10.62 -6.95 40.00
C TYR A 193 -10.24 -5.77 40.89
N GLY A 194 -8.96 -5.75 41.26
CA GLY A 194 -8.35 -4.81 42.21
C GLY A 194 -8.32 -3.36 41.74
N TYR A 195 -8.03 -2.50 42.72
CA TYR A 195 -8.07 -1.04 42.60
C TYR A 195 -6.91 -0.49 41.79
N LEU A 196 -7.19 0.51 40.95
CA LEU A 196 -6.14 1.34 40.37
C LEU A 196 -5.66 2.40 41.33
N ASP A 197 -4.35 2.61 41.32
CA ASP A 197 -3.79 3.88 41.72
C ASP A 197 -3.94 4.93 40.58
N ALA A 198 -3.51 6.16 40.84
CA ALA A 198 -3.64 7.22 39.85
C ALA A 198 -2.77 7.01 38.60
N ALA A 199 -1.70 6.21 38.67
CA ALA A 199 -0.81 5.90 37.57
C ALA A 199 -1.45 4.86 36.65
N ASP A 200 -2.06 3.82 37.20
CA ASP A 200 -2.72 2.79 36.40
C ASP A 200 -3.92 3.35 35.61
N MET A 201 -4.66 4.31 36.20
CA MET A 201 -5.75 5.00 35.51
C MET A 201 -5.25 5.85 34.33
N ARG A 202 -4.03 6.40 34.45
CA ARG A 202 -3.43 7.15 33.35
C ARG A 202 -3.17 6.25 32.16
N GLU A 203 -2.57 5.08 32.40
CA GLU A 203 -2.27 4.08 31.36
C GLU A 203 -3.53 3.67 30.58
N ASN A 204 -4.65 3.45 31.27
CA ASN A 204 -5.95 3.17 30.61
C ASN A 204 -6.48 4.28 29.71
N LEU A 205 -6.12 5.52 29.98
CA LEU A 205 -6.61 6.69 29.26
C LEU A 205 -5.62 7.15 28.18
N VAL A 206 -4.42 6.56 28.09
CA VAL A 206 -3.43 6.86 27.05
C VAL A 206 -4.04 6.77 25.64
N PRO A 207 -4.95 5.83 25.30
CA PRO A 207 -5.57 5.82 23.99
C PRO A 207 -6.31 7.11 23.59
N LEU A 208 -6.87 7.82 24.57
CA LEU A 208 -7.54 9.10 24.35
C LEU A 208 -6.55 10.21 23.97
N GLU A 209 -5.26 10.06 24.31
CA GLU A 209 -4.21 11.00 23.93
C GLU A 209 -3.97 11.06 22.41
N LEU A 210 -4.55 10.14 21.62
CA LEU A 210 -4.53 10.21 20.15
C LEU A 210 -5.56 11.19 19.57
N LEU A 211 -6.66 11.46 20.26
CA LEU A 211 -7.79 12.21 19.70
C LEU A 211 -7.47 13.71 19.62
N ARG A 212 -7.91 14.38 18.56
CA ARG A 212 -7.69 15.82 18.32
C ARG A 212 -8.93 16.47 17.74
N ASN A 213 -9.01 17.79 17.83
CA ASN A 213 -10.02 18.62 17.16
C ASN A 213 -11.48 18.27 17.49
N ILE A 214 -11.80 17.74 18.68
CA ILE A 214 -13.18 17.45 19.08
C ILE A 214 -13.71 18.64 19.89
N PRO A 215 -14.73 19.39 19.43
CA PRO A 215 -15.14 20.64 20.08
C PRO A 215 -15.66 20.47 21.51
N SER A 216 -16.47 19.45 21.76
CA SER A 216 -17.10 19.20 23.06
C SER A 216 -16.62 17.89 23.65
N VAL A 217 -15.91 17.95 24.78
CA VAL A 217 -15.37 16.77 25.47
C VAL A 217 -15.74 16.85 26.94
N SER A 218 -16.25 15.75 27.49
CA SER A 218 -16.46 15.62 28.93
C SER A 218 -15.94 14.28 29.42
N ILE A 219 -15.26 14.29 30.56
CA ILE A 219 -14.82 13.08 31.27
C ILE A 219 -15.54 13.07 32.60
N ARG A 220 -16.38 12.07 32.90
CA ARG A 220 -17.17 12.02 34.14
C ARG A 220 -17.36 10.59 34.64
N THR A 221 -17.94 10.45 35.82
CA THR A 221 -18.33 9.13 36.33
C THR A 221 -19.60 8.66 35.62
N ALA A 222 -19.63 7.38 35.25
CA ALA A 222 -20.81 6.75 34.68
C ALA A 222 -21.94 6.70 35.73
N SER A 223 -23.14 7.03 35.29
CA SER A 223 -24.37 6.77 36.04
C SER A 223 -24.72 5.28 35.95
N ILE A 224 -25.52 4.78 36.89
CA ILE A 224 -25.87 3.35 36.95
C ILE A 224 -26.53 2.86 35.65
N SER A 225 -27.39 3.68 35.02
CA SER A 225 -28.05 3.32 33.75
C SER A 225 -27.13 3.31 32.53
N GLU A 226 -25.89 3.80 32.67
CA GLU A 226 -24.87 3.78 31.60
C GLU A 226 -23.89 2.63 31.75
N ILE A 227 -23.95 1.88 32.86
CA ILE A 227 -23.05 0.75 33.11
C ILE A 227 -23.69 -0.51 32.49
N PRO A 228 -22.98 -1.23 31.60
CA PRO A 228 -23.50 -2.47 31.02
C PRO A 228 -23.82 -3.53 32.08
N ASP A 229 -24.88 -4.29 31.86
CA ASP A 229 -25.41 -5.31 32.77
C ASP A 229 -24.36 -6.37 33.11
N PHE A 230 -23.58 -6.78 32.12
CA PHE A 230 -22.50 -7.76 32.24
C PHE A 230 -21.27 -7.29 33.04
N VAL A 231 -21.22 -6.02 33.46
CA VAL A 231 -20.19 -5.48 34.35
C VAL A 231 -20.62 -5.56 35.83
N CYS A 232 -21.93 -5.57 36.07
CA CYS A 232 -22.56 -5.43 37.38
C CYS A 232 -22.73 -6.79 38.08
N ARG A 233 -22.85 -6.83 39.42
CA ARG A 233 -23.32 -8.04 40.13
C ARG A 233 -24.84 -8.11 40.08
N ASP A 234 -25.40 -9.31 40.01
CA ASP A 234 -26.81 -9.60 40.32
C ASP A 234 -27.24 -9.06 41.70
N GLU A 235 -26.30 -8.97 42.65
CA GLU A 235 -26.51 -8.48 44.02
C GLU A 235 -26.63 -6.95 44.16
N TRP A 236 -26.52 -6.17 43.07
CA TRP A 236 -26.63 -4.70 43.12
C TRP A 236 -28.01 -4.19 43.52
N PHE A 237 -29.07 -4.97 43.28
CA PHE A 237 -30.42 -4.60 43.69
C PHE A 237 -30.58 -4.50 45.21
N ASP A 238 -29.69 -5.14 45.98
CA ASP A 238 -29.83 -5.28 47.43
C ASP A 238 -29.01 -4.27 48.26
N THR A 239 -28.02 -3.58 47.68
CA THR A 239 -27.24 -2.56 48.40
C THR A 239 -26.99 -1.28 47.58
N PRO A 240 -27.45 -0.10 48.04
CA PRO A 240 -27.18 1.15 47.35
C PRO A 240 -25.69 1.48 47.47
N LEU A 241 -24.99 1.32 46.35
CA LEU A 241 -23.58 1.63 46.17
C LEU A 241 -23.38 3.15 46.34
N VAL A 242 -22.99 3.59 47.55
CA VAL A 242 -22.30 4.89 47.74
C VAL A 242 -20.86 4.68 47.26
N THR A 243 -20.68 4.58 45.96
CA THR A 243 -19.36 4.34 45.38
C THR A 243 -18.67 5.67 45.12
N LYS A 244 -17.47 5.79 45.69
CA LYS A 244 -16.62 6.96 45.51
C LYS A 244 -16.19 7.01 44.04
N SER A 245 -16.53 8.10 43.37
CA SER A 245 -16.03 8.43 42.03
C SER A 245 -14.52 8.27 41.97
N ILE A 246 -14.01 7.52 40.98
CA ILE A 246 -12.59 7.45 40.64
C ILE A 246 -12.44 8.14 39.29
N LEU A 247 -12.17 9.43 39.34
CA LEU A 247 -11.78 10.19 38.16
C LEU A 247 -10.26 10.33 38.14
N PRO A 248 -9.67 10.52 36.94
CA PRO A 248 -8.27 10.91 36.84
C PRO A 248 -8.02 12.16 37.67
N THR A 249 -6.76 12.34 38.11
CA THR A 249 -6.36 13.54 38.82
C THR A 249 -6.80 14.79 38.02
N VAL A 250 -7.25 15.83 38.72
CA VAL A 250 -7.74 17.06 38.08
C VAL A 250 -6.76 17.60 37.02
N PRO A 251 -5.43 17.67 37.28
CA PRO A 251 -4.48 18.12 36.27
C PRO A 251 -4.46 17.25 35.02
N TYR A 252 -4.46 15.92 35.17
CA TYR A 252 -4.44 15.00 34.03
C TYR A 252 -5.75 15.03 33.24
N ARG A 253 -6.89 15.17 33.93
CA ARG A 253 -8.20 15.32 33.29
C ARG A 253 -8.28 16.59 32.44
N CYS A 254 -7.80 17.73 32.97
CA CYS A 254 -7.73 18.98 32.22
C CYS A 254 -6.81 18.83 31.01
N PHE A 255 -5.62 18.24 31.21
CA PHE A 255 -4.69 17.95 30.12
C PHE A 255 -5.35 17.12 28.99
N LEU A 256 -6.05 16.03 29.32
CA LEU A 256 -6.74 15.22 28.30
C LEU A 256 -7.81 16.02 27.56
N ILE A 257 -8.63 16.80 28.27
CA ILE A 257 -9.67 17.62 27.62
C ILE A 257 -9.03 18.64 26.68
N ASP A 258 -8.02 19.38 27.15
CA ASP A 258 -7.31 20.38 26.36
C ASP A 258 -6.63 19.75 25.13
N LEU A 259 -6.03 18.56 25.30
CA LEU A 259 -5.38 17.81 24.25
C LEU A 259 -6.36 17.34 23.17
N ILE A 260 -7.52 16.79 23.59
CA ILE A 260 -8.55 16.26 22.68
C ILE A 260 -9.26 17.39 21.93
N GLN A 261 -9.50 18.53 22.59
CA GLN A 261 -10.07 19.72 21.96
C GLN A 261 -9.05 20.45 21.07
N GLY A 262 -7.77 20.32 21.40
CA GLY A 262 -6.67 20.95 20.69
C GLY A 262 -6.38 20.34 19.32
N ASN A 263 -5.55 21.06 18.56
CA ASN A 263 -5.08 20.68 17.22
C ASN A 263 -3.60 20.29 17.21
N SER A 264 -3.05 19.89 18.36
CA SER A 264 -1.66 19.43 18.45
C SER A 264 -1.41 18.26 17.51
N GLU A 265 -0.20 18.21 16.97
CA GLU A 265 0.25 17.14 16.09
C GLU A 265 0.10 15.75 16.75
N VAL A 266 -0.17 14.74 15.93
CA VAL A 266 -0.31 13.35 16.36
C VAL A 266 0.23 12.44 15.27
N GLU A 267 1.09 11.50 15.66
CA GLU A 267 1.59 10.47 14.75
C GLU A 267 0.69 9.25 14.83
N LEU A 268 0.23 8.79 13.68
CA LEU A 268 -0.53 7.56 13.56
C LEU A 268 0.37 6.50 12.92
N SER A 269 0.99 5.67 13.75
CA SER A 269 1.89 4.61 13.30
C SER A 269 1.24 3.66 12.28
N THR A 270 -0.06 3.41 12.40
CA THR A 270 -0.83 2.63 11.41
C THR A 270 -0.85 3.28 10.03
N LYS A 271 -0.89 4.62 9.96
CA LYS A 271 -0.82 5.37 8.70
C LYS A 271 0.58 5.46 8.14
N MET A 272 1.56 5.66 9.02
CA MET A 272 2.98 5.57 8.63
C MET A 272 3.29 4.17 8.06
N PHE A 273 2.76 3.11 8.68
CA PHE A 273 2.88 1.73 8.18
C PHE A 273 2.18 1.56 6.83
N THR A 274 0.99 2.12 6.66
CA THR A 274 0.27 2.06 5.37
C THR A 274 1.11 2.69 4.24
N ALA A 275 1.68 3.88 4.48
CA ALA A 275 2.54 4.55 3.51
C ALA A 275 3.83 3.75 3.22
N LEU A 276 4.44 3.18 4.26
CA LEU A 276 5.62 2.30 4.13
C LEU A 276 5.32 1.03 3.32
N LEU A 277 4.18 0.40 3.59
CA LEU A 277 3.72 -0.79 2.88
C LEU A 277 3.47 -0.47 1.41
N GLU A 278 2.77 0.62 1.10
CA GLU A 278 2.55 1.08 -0.28
C GLU A 278 3.88 1.32 -1.01
N TYR A 279 4.86 1.91 -0.32
CA TYR A 279 6.18 2.13 -0.89
C TYR A 279 6.92 0.83 -1.17
N ALA A 280 6.96 -0.11 -0.22
CA ALA A 280 7.60 -1.41 -0.42
C ALA A 280 6.92 -2.21 -1.55
N GLN A 281 5.58 -2.21 -1.57
CA GLN A 281 4.76 -2.88 -2.58
C GLN A 281 4.92 -2.29 -3.99
N ALA A 282 5.37 -1.03 -4.15
CA ALA A 282 5.61 -0.42 -5.45
C ALA A 282 6.78 -1.09 -6.23
N PHE A 283 7.71 -1.72 -5.52
CA PHE A 283 8.84 -2.44 -6.13
C PHE A 283 8.45 -3.84 -6.61
N GLU A 284 7.35 -4.41 -6.12
CA GLU A 284 6.89 -5.75 -6.47
C GLU A 284 5.83 -5.72 -7.58
N ARG A 285 6.03 -6.56 -8.61
CA ARG A 285 5.12 -6.70 -9.77
C ARG A 285 4.24 -7.92 -9.65
N ASP A 286 4.70 -8.98 -8.99
CA ASP A 286 3.90 -10.18 -8.78
C ASP A 286 2.78 -9.88 -7.77
N PRO A 287 1.49 -10.02 -8.15
CA PRO A 287 0.39 -9.64 -7.29
C PRO A 287 0.28 -10.52 -6.03
N GLU A 288 0.69 -11.79 -6.10
CA GLU A 288 0.66 -12.69 -4.94
C GLU A 288 1.75 -12.29 -3.94
N PHE A 289 2.97 -12.03 -4.42
CA PHE A 289 4.06 -11.56 -3.57
C PHE A 289 3.75 -10.19 -2.97
N LYS A 290 3.19 -9.29 -3.76
CA LYS A 290 2.76 -7.96 -3.30
C LYS A 290 1.73 -8.04 -2.18
N ASN A 291 0.73 -8.93 -2.31
CA ASN A 291 -0.26 -9.16 -1.25
C ASN A 291 0.37 -9.78 -0.01
N ALA A 292 1.32 -10.72 -0.20
CA ALA A 292 2.01 -11.39 0.89
C ALA A 292 2.83 -10.44 1.78
N MET A 293 3.30 -9.31 1.24
CA MET A 293 3.99 -8.26 2.02
C MET A 293 3.14 -7.62 3.12
N SER A 294 1.80 -7.73 3.05
CA SER A 294 0.88 -7.14 4.02
C SER A 294 0.54 -8.06 5.21
N LEU A 295 0.96 -9.33 5.15
CA LEU A 295 0.58 -10.36 6.12
C LEU A 295 1.28 -10.18 7.47
N THR A 296 0.58 -10.50 8.57
CA THR A 296 1.16 -10.60 9.92
C THR A 296 1.96 -11.90 10.09
N PHE A 297 2.77 -11.97 11.17
CA PHE A 297 3.43 -13.21 11.58
C PHE A 297 2.44 -14.38 11.76
N GLU A 298 1.28 -14.11 12.34
CA GLU A 298 0.24 -15.13 12.57
C GLU A 298 -0.40 -15.58 11.26
N GLU A 299 -0.77 -14.64 10.38
CA GLU A 299 -1.37 -14.96 9.07
C GLU A 299 -0.40 -15.79 8.21
N VAL A 300 0.89 -15.43 8.20
CA VAL A 300 1.91 -16.24 7.54
C VAL A 300 2.02 -17.62 8.17
N ALA A 301 2.02 -17.72 9.51
CA ALA A 301 2.07 -19.01 10.18
C ALA A 301 0.87 -19.90 9.84
N THR A 302 -0.34 -19.35 9.81
CA THR A 302 -1.58 -20.05 9.46
C THR A 302 -1.58 -20.51 8.00
N LEU A 303 -1.23 -19.62 7.07
CA LEU A 303 -1.19 -19.93 5.64
C LEU A 303 -0.12 -20.96 5.30
N MET A 304 1.00 -20.97 6.04
CA MET A 304 2.08 -21.93 5.87
C MET A 304 1.81 -23.30 6.52
N ALA A 305 0.88 -23.37 7.47
CA ALA A 305 0.50 -24.63 8.14
C ALA A 305 -0.55 -25.44 7.35
N GLY A 306 -1.17 -24.86 6.32
CA GLY A 306 -2.18 -25.53 5.50
C GLY A 306 -1.59 -26.56 4.52
N GLU A 307 -2.38 -27.61 4.24
CA GLU A 307 -2.03 -28.73 3.33
C GLU A 307 -1.75 -28.29 1.87
N PHE A 308 -2.23 -27.10 1.48
CA PHE A 308 -1.97 -26.44 0.20
C PHE A 308 -1.48 -25.02 0.45
N SER A 309 -0.23 -24.88 0.86
CA SER A 309 0.35 -23.58 1.20
C SER A 309 0.52 -22.71 -0.06
N LEU A 310 -0.41 -21.77 -0.28
CA LEU A 310 -0.29 -20.74 -1.33
C LEU A 310 1.01 -19.91 -1.21
N LEU A 311 1.67 -19.95 -0.06
CA LEU A 311 2.91 -19.23 0.23
C LEU A 311 4.17 -20.10 0.17
N SER A 312 4.07 -21.42 0.02
CA SER A 312 5.27 -22.30 -0.03
C SER A 312 6.21 -21.95 -1.18
N ASP A 313 5.63 -21.41 -2.25
CA ASP A 313 6.34 -21.05 -3.46
C ASP A 313 6.91 -19.63 -3.39
N ASN A 314 6.63 -18.87 -2.31
CA ASN A 314 7.19 -17.55 -2.09
C ASN A 314 8.56 -17.67 -1.39
N PRO A 315 9.69 -17.46 -2.11
CA PRO A 315 11.02 -17.59 -1.52
C PRO A 315 11.31 -16.54 -0.45
N PHE A 316 10.60 -15.41 -0.47
CA PHE A 316 10.74 -14.34 0.52
C PHE A 316 10.17 -14.74 1.89
N LEU A 317 9.29 -15.73 1.95
CA LEU A 317 8.65 -16.21 3.20
C LEU A 317 9.09 -17.63 3.60
N SER A 318 10.07 -18.21 2.92
CA SER A 318 10.43 -19.62 3.08
C SER A 318 11.09 -19.94 4.45
N LYS A 319 10.33 -20.54 5.38
CA LYS A 319 10.85 -20.98 6.69
C LYS A 319 12.00 -21.99 6.61
N VAL A 320 12.14 -22.72 5.50
CA VAL A 320 13.20 -23.72 5.32
C VAL A 320 14.57 -23.06 5.19
N PHE A 321 14.65 -21.97 4.43
CA PHE A 321 15.90 -21.28 4.14
C PHE A 321 16.16 -20.09 5.06
N HIS A 322 15.15 -19.73 5.86
CA HIS A 322 15.20 -18.67 6.85
C HIS A 322 15.22 -19.28 8.27
N PRO A 323 16.37 -19.79 8.75
CA PRO A 323 16.46 -20.65 9.93
C PRO A 323 16.05 -19.98 11.25
N ASN A 324 16.12 -18.64 11.32
CA ASN A 324 15.66 -17.87 12.47
C ASN A 324 14.17 -17.51 12.39
N GLY A 325 13.43 -18.05 11.41
CA GLY A 325 12.04 -17.68 11.13
C GLY A 325 11.86 -16.29 10.51
N LEU A 326 12.97 -15.61 10.19
CA LEU A 326 12.98 -14.28 9.61
C LEU A 326 12.88 -14.38 8.09
N ALA A 327 11.75 -13.98 7.53
CA ALA A 327 11.57 -13.76 6.09
C ALA A 327 12.69 -12.87 5.49
N HIS A 328 12.69 -12.68 4.16
CA HIS A 328 13.56 -11.68 3.53
C HIS A 328 13.44 -10.34 4.26
N THR A 329 14.54 -9.59 4.29
CA THR A 329 14.72 -8.36 5.08
C THR A 329 13.50 -7.41 5.04
N ILE A 330 12.86 -7.26 3.88
CA ILE A 330 11.68 -6.39 3.73
C ILE A 330 10.44 -7.02 4.36
N GLU A 331 10.11 -8.28 4.09
CA GLU A 331 8.94 -8.97 4.64
C GLU A 331 9.05 -9.10 6.16
N ALA A 332 10.22 -9.47 6.67
CA ALA A 332 10.48 -9.52 8.10
C ALA A 332 10.37 -8.12 8.74
N GLY A 333 10.94 -7.10 8.10
CA GLY A 333 10.82 -5.71 8.54
C GLY A 333 9.37 -5.24 8.55
N LEU A 334 8.59 -5.51 7.50
CA LEU A 334 7.17 -5.13 7.42
C LEU A 334 6.32 -5.85 8.47
N GLN A 335 6.57 -7.14 8.71
CA GLN A 335 5.90 -7.89 9.78
C GLN A 335 6.20 -7.32 11.15
N LYS A 336 7.47 -6.96 11.43
CA LYS A 336 7.87 -6.28 12.67
C LYS A 336 7.27 -4.88 12.77
N ALA A 337 7.33 -4.08 11.73
CA ALA A 337 6.76 -2.75 11.70
C ALA A 337 5.25 -2.80 11.99
N LYS A 338 4.51 -3.72 11.34
CA LYS A 338 3.10 -3.98 11.62
C LYS A 338 2.87 -4.38 13.07
N TYR A 339 3.67 -5.32 13.59
CA TYR A 339 3.63 -5.74 14.99
C TYR A 339 3.88 -4.57 15.97
N MET A 340 4.80 -3.65 15.66
CA MET A 340 5.03 -2.44 16.47
C MET A 340 3.83 -1.49 16.46
N THR A 341 3.06 -1.44 15.37
CA THR A 341 1.81 -0.68 15.32
C THR A 341 0.66 -1.35 16.09
N GLU A 342 0.62 -2.68 16.12
CA GLU A 342 -0.51 -3.46 16.64
C GLU A 342 -0.33 -3.89 18.10
N ILE A 343 0.85 -4.37 18.52
CA ILE A 343 1.02 -5.18 19.74
C ILE A 343 2.09 -4.63 20.71
N GLU A 344 3.25 -4.13 20.25
CA GLU A 344 4.41 -3.93 21.14
C GLU A 344 4.69 -2.51 21.64
N SER A 345 3.94 -1.49 21.19
CA SER A 345 4.32 -0.11 21.53
C SER A 345 4.22 0.18 23.03
N GLY A 346 3.35 -0.51 23.79
CA GLY A 346 3.10 -0.30 25.23
C GLY A 346 2.49 1.07 25.52
N ASP A 347 3.11 2.11 24.98
CA ASP A 347 2.67 3.47 24.82
C ASP A 347 2.41 3.75 23.33
N ILE A 348 1.14 3.70 22.93
CA ILE A 348 0.72 3.89 21.55
C ILE A 348 1.03 5.29 20.98
N THR A 349 1.42 6.24 21.85
CA THR A 349 1.85 7.59 21.43
C THR A 349 3.31 7.61 20.98
N LYS A 350 4.09 6.56 21.30
CA LYS A 350 5.49 6.45 20.92
C LYS A 350 5.65 5.64 19.64
N THR A 351 6.15 6.30 18.61
CA THR A 351 6.42 5.72 17.29
C THR A 351 7.89 5.33 17.09
N THR A 352 8.75 5.49 18.11
CA THR A 352 10.21 5.34 17.97
C THR A 352 10.62 3.96 17.45
N LYS A 353 10.11 2.89 18.06
CA LYS A 353 10.37 1.51 17.60
C LYS A 353 9.90 1.26 16.16
N PHE A 354 8.75 1.82 15.80
CA PHE A 354 8.25 1.73 14.43
C PHE A 354 9.19 2.45 13.45
N LYS A 355 9.66 3.66 13.78
CA LYS A 355 10.60 4.43 12.96
C LYS A 355 11.96 3.72 12.81
N GLU A 356 12.43 3.05 13.86
CA GLU A 356 13.63 2.21 13.80
C GLU A 356 13.49 1.09 12.76
N GLU A 357 12.40 0.31 12.82
CA GLU A 357 12.11 -0.75 11.82
C GLU A 357 11.91 -0.17 10.41
N ARG A 358 11.20 0.96 10.29
CA ARG A 358 11.06 1.68 9.02
C ARG A 358 12.42 2.05 8.43
N SER A 359 13.36 2.55 9.25
CA SER A 359 14.70 2.93 8.79
C SER A 359 15.47 1.75 8.17
N ILE A 360 15.30 0.54 8.71
CA ILE A 360 15.93 -0.69 8.21
C ILE A 360 15.38 -1.02 6.82
N ILE A 361 14.06 -1.00 6.67
CA ILE A 361 13.37 -1.27 5.40
C ILE A 361 13.79 -0.24 4.34
N LEU A 362 13.78 1.05 4.71
CA LEU A 362 14.11 2.13 3.78
C LEU A 362 15.57 2.09 3.32
N LYS A 363 16.52 1.70 4.18
CA LYS A 363 17.94 1.54 3.76
C LYS A 363 18.08 0.56 2.60
N TYR A 364 17.20 -0.43 2.53
CA TYR A 364 17.18 -1.42 1.47
C TYR A 364 16.49 -0.89 0.21
N LEU A 365 15.27 -0.36 0.35
CA LEU A 365 14.47 0.14 -0.78
C LEU A 365 15.15 1.33 -1.46
N GLU A 366 15.78 2.22 -0.72
CA GLU A 366 16.43 3.41 -1.29
C GLU A 366 17.65 3.06 -2.14
N ARG A 367 18.36 1.97 -1.85
CA ARG A 367 19.44 1.49 -2.74
C ARG A 367 18.89 1.09 -4.10
N GLN A 368 17.79 0.35 -4.11
CA GLN A 368 17.11 -0.05 -5.34
C GLN A 368 16.53 1.17 -6.07
N PHE A 369 15.91 2.09 -5.34
CA PHE A 369 15.43 3.37 -5.87
C PHE A 369 16.55 4.15 -6.58
N CYS A 370 17.72 4.30 -5.97
CA CYS A 370 18.84 5.02 -6.57
C CYS A 370 19.31 4.37 -7.87
N ARG A 371 19.37 3.03 -7.93
CA ARG A 371 19.71 2.30 -9.17
C ARG A 371 18.68 2.57 -10.28
N ILE A 372 17.39 2.48 -9.95
CA ILE A 372 16.29 2.76 -10.90
C ILE A 372 16.35 4.21 -11.39
N SER A 373 16.55 5.16 -10.47
CA SER A 373 16.64 6.58 -10.77
C SER A 373 17.81 6.89 -11.71
N HIS A 374 18.98 6.30 -11.48
CA HIS A 374 20.15 6.48 -12.33
C HIS A 374 19.90 5.93 -13.73
N ALA A 375 19.47 4.67 -13.84
CA ALA A 375 19.24 4.03 -15.13
C ALA A 375 18.10 4.69 -15.92
N SER A 376 17.05 5.17 -15.26
CA SER A 376 15.99 5.98 -15.90
C SER A 376 16.57 7.29 -16.47
N GLN A 377 17.43 7.99 -15.73
CA GLN A 377 18.05 9.24 -16.22
C GLN A 377 18.90 9.00 -17.46
N GLU A 378 19.74 7.97 -17.48
CA GLU A 378 20.57 7.61 -18.65
C GLU A 378 19.71 7.25 -19.86
N LEU A 379 18.69 6.41 -19.66
CA LEU A 379 17.77 6.03 -20.73
C LEU A 379 16.99 7.23 -21.28
N VAL A 380 16.43 8.07 -20.40
CA VAL A 380 15.67 9.27 -20.79
C VAL A 380 16.56 10.23 -21.58
N GLN A 381 17.80 10.47 -21.14
CA GLN A 381 18.75 11.31 -21.87
C GLN A 381 19.02 10.76 -23.28
N PHE A 382 19.24 9.45 -23.40
CA PHE A 382 19.42 8.79 -24.69
C PHE A 382 18.18 8.92 -25.57
N VAL A 383 16.99 8.64 -25.04
CA VAL A 383 15.73 8.76 -25.78
C VAL A 383 15.53 10.19 -26.28
N LYS A 384 15.73 11.20 -25.43
CA LYS A 384 15.63 12.62 -25.80
C LYS A 384 16.62 12.98 -26.91
N LEU A 385 17.85 12.48 -26.87
CA LEU A 385 18.84 12.68 -27.93
C LEU A 385 18.41 12.06 -29.27
N GLN A 386 17.71 10.93 -29.23
CA GLN A 386 17.26 10.18 -30.41
C GLN A 386 15.86 10.56 -30.89
N LYS A 387 15.11 11.39 -30.16
CA LYS A 387 13.80 11.98 -30.52
C LYS A 387 13.91 13.19 -31.46
N ARG A 388 14.89 13.15 -32.36
CA ARG A 388 15.12 14.19 -33.38
C ARG A 388 14.80 13.66 -34.76
N LYS A 389 14.65 14.56 -35.72
CA LYS A 389 14.51 14.19 -37.13
C LYS A 389 15.63 13.21 -37.54
N TRP A 390 15.25 12.10 -38.17
CA TRP A 390 16.14 11.01 -38.59
C TRP A 390 16.76 10.18 -37.45
N GLY A 391 16.39 10.44 -36.19
CA GLY A 391 16.78 9.62 -35.05
C GLY A 391 15.94 8.35 -34.92
N VAL A 392 16.41 7.41 -34.10
CA VAL A 392 15.72 6.12 -33.87
C VAL A 392 14.30 6.32 -33.33
N PHE A 393 14.06 7.41 -32.59
CA PHE A 393 12.76 7.75 -32.01
C PHE A 393 12.13 9.00 -32.64
N ASP A 394 12.42 9.31 -33.91
CA ASP A 394 11.79 10.41 -34.67
C ASP A 394 10.26 10.29 -34.73
N PRO A 395 9.47 11.16 -34.07
CA PRO A 395 8.01 11.09 -34.04
C PRO A 395 7.34 11.19 -35.41
N ALA A 396 7.96 11.87 -36.37
CA ALA A 396 7.43 12.05 -37.73
C ALA A 396 7.72 10.83 -38.64
N CYS A 397 8.55 9.89 -38.19
CA CYS A 397 8.94 8.73 -38.97
C CYS A 397 7.79 7.70 -39.05
N THR A 398 7.07 7.73 -40.18
CA THR A 398 5.90 6.87 -40.48
C THR A 398 6.17 5.81 -41.55
N LYS A 399 7.42 5.66 -42.04
CA LYS A 399 7.79 4.75 -43.14
C LYS A 399 9.09 4.00 -42.87
N GLN A 400 9.26 2.87 -43.57
CA GLN A 400 10.49 2.05 -43.62
C GLN A 400 11.73 2.92 -43.79
N TYR A 401 12.43 3.13 -42.68
CA TYR A 401 13.80 3.61 -42.71
C TYR A 401 14.70 2.45 -43.13
N ASN A 402 15.55 2.64 -44.13
CA ASN A 402 16.45 1.60 -44.63
C ASN A 402 17.76 1.47 -43.83
N GLY A 403 17.94 2.25 -42.76
CA GLY A 403 19.16 2.24 -41.94
C GLY A 403 18.91 1.65 -40.57
N PHE A 404 19.46 0.47 -40.31
CA PHE A 404 19.63 -0.06 -38.95
C PHE A 404 21.06 0.26 -38.52
N ASP A 405 21.25 1.35 -37.77
CA ASP A 405 22.56 1.72 -37.23
C ASP A 405 22.91 0.81 -36.07
N MET A 406 23.77 -0.18 -36.32
CA MET A 406 24.15 -1.15 -35.30
C MET A 406 24.67 -0.49 -34.01
N VAL A 407 25.36 0.65 -34.08
CA VAL A 407 25.93 1.29 -32.89
C VAL A 407 24.81 1.86 -32.01
N ILE A 408 23.90 2.66 -32.60
CA ILE A 408 22.83 3.32 -31.85
C ILE A 408 21.83 2.29 -31.29
N TYR A 409 21.47 1.27 -32.08
CA TYR A 409 20.54 0.24 -31.62
C TYR A 409 21.16 -0.67 -30.55
N THR A 410 22.48 -0.90 -30.58
CA THR A 410 23.18 -1.62 -29.50
C THR A 410 23.17 -0.79 -28.22
N GLU A 411 23.49 0.50 -28.30
CA GLU A 411 23.42 1.41 -27.15
C GLU A 411 22.02 1.44 -26.53
N ALA A 412 20.98 1.55 -27.38
CA ALA A 412 19.59 1.47 -26.94
C ALA A 412 19.28 0.17 -26.18
N MET A 413 19.72 -0.98 -26.72
CA MET A 413 19.48 -2.28 -26.07
C MET A 413 20.20 -2.39 -24.73
N VAL A 414 21.45 -1.95 -24.63
CA VAL A 414 22.21 -1.98 -23.37
C VAL A 414 21.53 -1.12 -22.31
N LEU A 415 21.18 0.12 -22.63
CA LEU A 415 20.48 1.02 -21.69
C LEU A 415 19.11 0.46 -21.29
N LEU A 416 18.39 -0.20 -22.20
CA LEU A 416 17.12 -0.85 -21.89
C LEU A 416 17.31 -2.02 -20.92
N GLU A 417 18.33 -2.85 -21.13
CA GLU A 417 18.64 -4.00 -20.28
C GLU A 417 19.14 -3.57 -18.90
N ASP A 418 19.99 -2.53 -18.84
CA ASP A 418 20.45 -1.94 -17.57
C ASP A 418 19.29 -1.34 -16.78
N TYR A 419 18.36 -0.65 -17.47
CA TYR A 419 17.18 -0.12 -16.80
C TYR A 419 16.28 -1.24 -16.26
N ILE A 420 16.07 -2.33 -17.00
CA ILE A 420 15.32 -3.48 -16.50
C ILE A 420 16.02 -4.14 -15.32
N ALA A 421 17.35 -4.32 -15.41
CA ALA A 421 18.16 -4.92 -14.35
C ALA A 421 18.07 -4.11 -13.04
N SER A 422 17.95 -2.79 -13.13
CA SER A 422 17.81 -1.90 -11.96
C SER A 422 16.57 -2.19 -11.09
N PHE A 423 15.50 -2.74 -11.68
CA PHE A 423 14.30 -3.18 -10.96
C PHE A 423 14.46 -4.53 -10.27
N THR A 424 15.55 -5.25 -10.50
CA THR A 424 15.78 -6.53 -9.84
C THR A 424 15.95 -6.30 -8.35
N ARG A 425 15.14 -7.01 -7.57
CA ARG A 425 15.20 -6.97 -6.12
C ARG A 425 16.55 -7.51 -5.66
N GLU A 426 17.17 -6.81 -4.72
CA GLU A 426 18.34 -7.33 -4.05
C GLU A 426 17.94 -8.60 -3.27
N LEU A 427 18.85 -9.55 -3.06
CA LEU A 427 18.55 -10.80 -2.36
C LEU A 427 19.63 -11.05 -1.31
N ASP A 428 19.21 -11.26 -0.07
CA ASP A 428 20.08 -11.76 1.00
C ASP A 428 20.48 -13.23 0.73
N ALA A 429 21.48 -13.72 1.46
CA ALA A 429 22.05 -15.05 1.22
C ALA A 429 21.00 -16.17 1.38
N SER A 430 20.15 -16.09 2.41
CA SER A 430 19.07 -17.06 2.64
C SER A 430 18.02 -17.03 1.53
N THR A 431 17.61 -15.85 1.06
CA THR A 431 16.66 -15.73 -0.05
C THR A 431 17.27 -16.22 -1.35
N LYS A 432 18.57 -15.99 -1.60
CA LYS A 432 19.27 -16.57 -2.77
C LYS A 432 19.22 -18.10 -2.74
N MET A 433 19.42 -18.71 -1.57
CA MET A 433 19.27 -20.17 -1.40
C MET A 433 17.84 -20.63 -1.66
N ALA A 434 16.83 -19.91 -1.17
CA ALA A 434 15.42 -20.19 -1.39
C ALA A 434 15.03 -20.09 -2.89
N VAL A 435 15.48 -19.05 -3.58
CA VAL A 435 15.26 -18.90 -5.02
C VAL A 435 15.96 -20.02 -5.80
N ARG A 436 17.17 -20.42 -5.38
CA ARG A 436 17.93 -21.47 -6.05
C ARG A 436 17.29 -22.86 -5.89
N SER A 437 16.73 -23.17 -4.72
CA SER A 437 16.08 -24.46 -4.46
C SER A 437 14.79 -24.67 -5.24
N GLN A 438 14.19 -23.59 -5.76
CA GLN A 438 13.02 -23.64 -6.63
C GLN A 438 13.37 -23.90 -8.11
N PHE A 439 14.63 -24.22 -8.44
CA PHE A 439 15.09 -24.65 -9.78
C PHE A 439 14.60 -23.79 -10.97
N GLY A 440 14.44 -22.48 -10.78
CA GLY A 440 14.02 -21.54 -11.84
C GLY A 440 12.52 -21.25 -11.91
N LEU A 441 11.68 -21.92 -11.11
CA LEU A 441 10.25 -21.60 -10.98
C LEU A 441 10.02 -20.13 -10.60
N PHE A 442 10.88 -19.59 -9.73
CA PHE A 442 10.86 -18.17 -9.38
C PHE A 442 11.01 -17.24 -10.59
N GLY A 443 11.99 -17.50 -11.46
CA GLY A 443 12.17 -16.72 -12.70
C GLY A 443 11.00 -16.89 -13.66
N HIS A 444 10.47 -18.11 -13.73
CA HIS A 444 9.33 -18.45 -14.58
C HIS A 444 8.07 -17.65 -14.24
N ARG A 445 7.89 -17.20 -12.99
CA ARG A 445 6.76 -16.32 -12.62
C ARG A 445 6.82 -14.97 -13.33
N TYR A 446 8.01 -14.42 -13.53
CA TYR A 446 8.21 -13.15 -14.21
C TYR A 446 8.32 -13.30 -15.73
N ASP A 447 8.79 -14.45 -16.22
CA ASP A 447 9.09 -14.68 -17.65
C ASP A 447 7.92 -14.47 -18.61
N PHE A 448 6.68 -14.64 -18.13
CA PHE A 448 5.44 -14.49 -18.90
C PHE A 448 4.73 -13.16 -18.62
N MET A 449 5.27 -12.32 -17.74
CA MET A 449 4.74 -10.98 -17.55
C MET A 449 4.93 -10.13 -18.81
N ALA A 450 4.13 -9.06 -18.90
CA ALA A 450 4.06 -8.24 -20.10
C ALA A 450 5.43 -7.64 -20.48
N ARG A 451 6.20 -7.17 -19.50
CA ARG A 451 7.53 -6.57 -19.70
C ARG A 451 8.50 -7.56 -20.34
N GLU A 452 8.63 -8.76 -19.79
CA GLU A 452 9.55 -9.81 -20.23
C GLU A 452 9.16 -10.31 -21.63
N THR A 453 7.87 -10.47 -21.89
CA THR A 453 7.35 -10.83 -23.21
C THR A 453 7.67 -9.75 -24.26
N LYS A 454 7.49 -8.46 -23.92
CA LYS A 454 7.80 -7.35 -24.82
C LYS A 454 9.32 -7.19 -25.01
N LEU A 455 10.13 -7.39 -23.97
CA LEU A 455 11.60 -7.39 -24.07
C LEU A 455 12.10 -8.49 -25.01
N LYS A 456 11.57 -9.71 -24.89
CA LYS A 456 11.89 -10.82 -25.81
C LYS A 456 11.56 -10.44 -27.26
N LYS A 457 10.40 -9.81 -27.50
CA LYS A 457 10.03 -9.30 -28.84
C LYS A 457 10.93 -8.16 -29.32
N CYS A 458 11.36 -7.27 -28.43
CA CYS A 458 12.32 -6.21 -28.73
C CYS A 458 13.68 -6.79 -29.15
N ARG A 459 14.20 -7.79 -28.41
CA ARG A 459 15.43 -8.54 -28.77
C ARG A 459 15.33 -9.23 -30.12
N VAL A 460 14.19 -9.87 -30.41
CA VAL A 460 13.96 -10.50 -31.73
C VAL A 460 13.98 -9.45 -32.85
N ALA A 461 13.36 -8.28 -32.64
CA ALA A 461 13.37 -7.20 -33.62
C ALA A 461 14.77 -6.61 -33.82
N TYR A 462 15.54 -6.44 -32.75
CA TYR A 462 16.94 -6.03 -32.78
C TYR A 462 17.79 -7.02 -33.62
N ASN A 463 17.68 -8.32 -33.35
CA ASN A 463 18.43 -9.36 -34.07
C ASN A 463 18.05 -9.44 -35.56
N ARG A 464 16.77 -9.21 -35.88
CA ARG A 464 16.28 -9.16 -37.26
C ARG A 464 16.58 -7.84 -37.98
N ARG A 465 17.18 -6.88 -37.28
CA ARG A 465 17.42 -5.51 -37.79
C ARG A 465 16.14 -4.86 -38.30
N ASP A 466 15.04 -5.06 -37.57
CA ASP A 466 13.73 -4.49 -37.88
C ASP A 466 13.50 -3.22 -37.05
N PRO A 467 13.77 -2.02 -37.60
CA PRO A 467 13.74 -0.78 -36.84
C PRO A 467 12.32 -0.39 -36.38
N ILE A 468 11.28 -0.78 -37.13
CA ILE A 468 9.89 -0.42 -36.83
C ILE A 468 9.40 -1.24 -35.63
N THR A 469 9.58 -2.56 -35.72
CA THR A 469 9.17 -3.47 -34.66
C THR A 469 10.00 -3.26 -33.40
N PHE A 470 11.30 -2.98 -33.55
CA PHE A 470 12.18 -2.61 -32.44
C PHE A 470 11.64 -1.41 -31.68
N ARG A 471 11.38 -0.30 -32.38
CA ARG A 471 10.91 0.94 -31.78
C ARG A 471 9.63 0.74 -30.99
N LYS A 472 8.66 0.04 -31.58
CA LYS A 472 7.39 -0.25 -30.91
C LYS A 472 7.61 -0.99 -29.59
N TYR A 473 8.33 -2.11 -29.61
CA TYR A 473 8.51 -2.90 -28.39
C TYR A 473 9.44 -2.22 -27.38
N PHE A 474 10.42 -1.44 -27.83
CA PHE A 474 11.24 -0.59 -26.98
C PHE A 474 10.36 0.37 -26.19
N GLN A 475 9.49 1.13 -26.88
CA GLN A 475 8.54 2.06 -26.25
C GLN A 475 7.62 1.33 -25.27
N ASP A 476 7.07 0.17 -25.67
CA ASP A 476 6.17 -0.62 -24.83
C ASP A 476 6.83 -1.14 -23.53
N VAL A 477 8.15 -1.40 -23.55
CA VAL A 477 8.94 -1.85 -22.39
C VAL A 477 9.31 -0.67 -21.50
N VAL A 478 9.74 0.45 -22.09
CA VAL A 478 10.06 1.68 -21.36
C VAL A 478 8.82 2.23 -20.65
N SER A 479 7.67 2.31 -21.33
CA SER A 479 6.43 2.77 -20.71
C SER A 479 5.97 1.91 -19.54
N ASP A 480 6.24 0.60 -19.55
CA ASP A 480 5.94 -0.29 -18.42
C ASP A 480 6.83 0.01 -17.19
N MET A 481 8.14 0.22 -17.43
CA MET A 481 9.09 0.57 -16.37
C MET A 481 8.85 1.96 -15.80
N GLU A 482 8.57 2.94 -16.65
CA GLU A 482 8.24 4.31 -16.25
C GLU A 482 6.95 4.34 -15.42
N LEU A 483 5.94 3.52 -15.77
CA LEU A 483 4.75 3.36 -14.93
C LEU A 483 5.10 2.81 -13.54
N GLN A 484 5.96 1.80 -13.46
CA GLN A 484 6.38 1.27 -12.15
C GLN A 484 7.18 2.32 -11.37
N TYR A 485 8.12 3.02 -12.03
CA TYR A 485 8.92 4.07 -11.41
C TYR A 485 8.04 5.22 -10.90
N PHE A 486 7.01 5.61 -11.64
CA PHE A 486 6.01 6.58 -11.20
C PHE A 486 5.31 6.17 -9.91
N ILE A 487 4.89 4.90 -9.82
CA ILE A 487 4.22 4.37 -8.63
C ILE A 487 5.20 4.42 -7.44
N ILE A 488 6.47 4.07 -7.65
CA ILE A 488 7.53 4.18 -6.63
C ILE A 488 7.70 5.64 -6.18
N LEU A 489 7.83 6.60 -7.11
CA LEU A 489 7.98 8.02 -6.80
C LEU A 489 6.77 8.56 -6.02
N THR A 490 5.56 8.19 -6.45
CA THR A 490 4.31 8.60 -5.81
C THR A 490 4.22 8.06 -4.39
N ALA A 491 4.50 6.78 -4.17
CA ALA A 491 4.50 6.19 -2.84
C ALA A 491 5.61 6.78 -1.95
N ARG A 492 6.81 7.00 -2.50
CA ARG A 492 7.94 7.66 -1.82
C ARG A 492 7.57 9.07 -1.34
N SER A 493 6.83 9.83 -2.13
CA SER A 493 6.42 11.19 -1.78
C SER A 493 5.48 11.28 -0.57
N LYS A 494 4.74 10.20 -0.29
CA LYS A 494 3.76 10.11 0.81
C LYS A 494 4.30 9.47 2.08
N LEU A 495 5.55 8.99 2.05
CA LEU A 495 6.14 8.14 3.08
C LEU A 495 6.13 8.78 4.48
N TYR A 496 6.19 10.11 4.54
CA TYR A 496 6.26 10.89 5.78
C TYR A 496 5.04 11.81 5.98
N ASP A 497 3.95 11.62 5.23
CA ASP A 497 2.72 12.46 5.35
C ASP A 497 2.11 12.42 6.77
N TRP A 498 2.45 11.41 7.56
CA TRP A 498 1.94 11.15 8.91
C TRP A 498 3.00 11.27 10.01
N ASP A 499 4.19 11.76 9.68
CA ASP A 499 5.24 12.07 10.64
C ASP A 499 5.07 13.51 11.16
N THR A 500 5.40 13.71 12.44
CA THR A 500 5.28 15.01 13.11
C THR A 500 6.64 15.46 13.67
N GLY A 501 6.82 16.77 13.79
CA GLY A 501 8.03 17.38 14.35
C GLY A 501 9.26 17.49 13.44
N SER A 502 10.26 18.23 13.92
CA SER A 502 11.51 18.60 13.24
C SER A 502 12.59 17.51 13.21
N ASN A 503 12.24 16.28 13.59
CA ASN A 503 13.19 15.17 13.57
C ASN A 503 13.28 14.62 12.16
N ILE A 504 14.46 14.88 11.60
CA ILE A 504 15.03 14.49 10.31
C ILE A 504 14.48 13.13 9.84
N PRO A 505 14.05 13.02 8.57
CA PRO A 505 13.55 11.76 8.03
C PRO A 505 14.61 10.66 8.18
N ASP A 506 14.16 9.43 8.47
CA ASP A 506 15.04 8.26 8.66
C ASP A 506 16.03 8.09 7.49
N ILE A 507 15.63 8.59 6.31
CA ILE A 507 16.46 8.82 5.14
C ILE A 507 16.09 10.15 4.49
N HIS A 508 17.07 10.92 4.00
CA HIS A 508 16.81 12.14 3.24
C HIS A 508 16.04 11.83 1.93
N VAL A 509 14.72 12.00 1.97
CA VAL A 509 13.90 11.97 0.76
C VAL A 509 14.00 13.33 0.09
N THR A 510 14.83 13.40 -0.94
CA THR A 510 14.91 14.59 -1.79
C THR A 510 13.52 14.84 -2.40
N PRO A 511 12.93 16.03 -2.19
CA PRO A 511 11.67 16.39 -2.82
C PRO A 511 11.80 16.20 -4.33
N LEU A 512 10.83 15.51 -4.92
CA LEU A 512 10.75 15.33 -6.35
C LEU A 512 10.73 16.70 -7.03
N SER A 513 11.80 17.04 -7.75
CA SER A 513 11.75 18.07 -8.80
C SER A 513 10.60 17.71 -9.75
N SER A 514 9.81 18.72 -10.15
CA SER A 514 8.54 18.59 -10.90
C SER A 514 8.42 17.30 -11.72
N LEU A 515 7.39 16.49 -11.42
CA LEU A 515 7.06 15.26 -12.14
C LEU A 515 6.81 15.46 -13.66
N GLU A 516 6.86 16.67 -14.18
CA GLU A 516 6.72 16.92 -15.62
C GLU A 516 8.04 16.69 -16.40
N ALA A 517 9.20 16.64 -15.72
CA ALA A 517 10.50 16.58 -16.40
C ALA A 517 10.93 15.18 -16.87
N TRP A 518 10.35 14.12 -16.29
CA TRP A 518 10.75 12.71 -16.51
C TRP A 518 9.86 11.97 -17.52
N GLU A 519 8.63 12.43 -17.76
CA GLU A 519 7.70 11.77 -18.69
C GLU A 519 8.19 11.85 -20.15
N ILE A 520 8.38 10.70 -20.79
CA ILE A 520 8.75 10.62 -22.21
C ILE A 520 7.50 10.78 -23.07
N ARG A 521 7.32 11.96 -23.67
CA ARG A 521 6.24 12.22 -24.63
C ARG A 521 6.61 11.78 -26.05
N TRP A 522 6.39 10.51 -26.37
CA TRP A 522 6.87 9.86 -27.61
C TRP A 522 6.46 10.54 -28.92
N ASP A 523 5.40 11.34 -28.91
CA ASP A 523 4.80 12.05 -30.04
C ASP A 523 5.44 13.43 -30.32
N ILE A 524 6.29 13.92 -29.42
CA ILE A 524 6.87 15.26 -29.51
C ILE A 524 8.36 15.17 -29.83
N GLU A 525 8.83 15.93 -30.82
CA GLU A 525 10.27 16.05 -31.12
C GLU A 525 11.01 16.73 -29.96
N GLU A 526 12.12 16.12 -29.53
CA GLU A 526 12.99 16.66 -28.50
C GLU A 526 14.44 16.82 -29.01
N PRO A 527 15.12 17.92 -28.63
CA PRO A 527 14.65 19.00 -27.76
C PRO A 527 13.59 19.89 -28.44
N THR A 528 12.50 20.19 -27.73
CA THR A 528 11.63 21.32 -28.08
C THR A 528 12.53 22.54 -28.08
N VAL A 529 12.59 23.30 -29.17
CA VAL A 529 13.58 24.35 -29.41
C VAL A 529 13.58 25.39 -28.28
N THR A 530 14.34 25.15 -27.23
CA THR A 530 14.76 26.11 -26.22
C THR A 530 16.22 25.81 -25.91
N VAL A 531 17.08 26.52 -26.65
CA VAL A 531 18.51 26.74 -26.39
C VAL A 531 19.35 25.46 -26.36
N ILE A 532 19.84 25.06 -27.54
CA ILE A 532 21.05 24.22 -27.64
C ILE A 532 22.13 24.90 -26.80
N THR A 533 22.59 24.24 -25.74
CA THR A 533 23.69 24.79 -24.93
C THR A 533 24.96 24.85 -25.79
N LYS A 534 25.85 25.80 -25.52
CA LYS A 534 27.10 25.97 -26.30
C LYS A 534 27.94 24.68 -26.34
N SER A 535 27.84 23.85 -25.30
CA SER A 535 28.46 22.53 -25.19
C SER A 535 27.85 21.52 -26.17
N GLU A 536 26.52 21.44 -26.26
CA GLU A 536 25.82 20.55 -27.21
C GLU A 536 26.07 20.98 -28.66
N ALA A 537 26.12 22.28 -28.94
CA ALA A 537 26.49 22.81 -30.25
C ALA A 537 27.92 22.40 -30.65
N GLN A 538 28.87 22.45 -29.71
CA GLN A 538 30.25 22.02 -29.94
C GLN A 538 30.37 20.51 -30.16
N LYS A 539 29.63 19.70 -29.39
CA LYS A 539 29.60 18.24 -29.56
C LYS A 539 29.02 17.86 -30.92
N MET A 540 27.90 18.47 -31.32
CA MET A 540 27.31 18.27 -32.65
C MET A 540 28.25 18.71 -33.78
N GLN A 541 28.98 19.82 -33.61
CA GLN A 541 29.94 20.28 -34.59
C GLN A 541 31.14 19.34 -34.73
N HIS A 542 31.61 18.76 -33.61
CA HIS A 542 32.69 17.78 -33.61
C HIS A 542 32.26 16.45 -34.27
N ASP A 543 31.04 15.98 -33.98
CA ASP A 543 30.49 14.76 -34.60
C ASP A 543 30.26 14.94 -36.10
N PHE A 544 29.82 16.12 -36.53
CA PHE A 544 29.69 16.46 -37.95
C PHE A 544 31.04 16.50 -38.66
N GLN A 545 32.07 17.07 -38.02
CA GLN A 545 33.44 17.05 -38.55
C GLN A 545 33.98 15.61 -38.65
N ARG A 546 33.68 14.75 -37.68
CA ARG A 546 34.05 13.33 -37.69
C ARG A 546 33.40 12.58 -38.85
N GLN A 547 32.11 12.82 -39.12
CA GLN A 547 31.40 12.24 -40.26
C GLN A 547 31.97 12.71 -41.60
N ILE A 548 32.29 14.01 -41.73
CA ILE A 548 32.95 14.54 -42.92
C ILE A 548 34.32 13.89 -43.13
N ALA A 549 35.12 13.75 -42.07
CA ALA A 549 36.42 13.10 -42.16
C ALA A 549 36.31 11.62 -42.59
N GLN A 550 35.31 10.88 -42.10
CA GLN A 550 35.05 9.51 -42.51
C GLN A 550 34.60 9.42 -43.99
N GLN A 551 33.75 10.34 -44.44
CA GLN A 551 33.32 10.41 -45.84
C GLN A 551 34.48 10.73 -46.79
N ILE A 552 35.35 11.66 -46.41
CA ILE A 552 36.56 12.00 -47.19
C ILE A 552 37.51 10.80 -47.26
N PHE A 553 37.72 10.10 -46.14
CA PHE A 553 38.58 8.91 -46.10
C PHE A 553 38.06 7.79 -47.01
N LEU A 554 36.75 7.53 -47.00
CA LEU A 554 36.12 6.53 -47.86
C LEU A 554 36.19 6.94 -49.35
N ALA A 555 35.98 8.22 -49.67
CA ALA A 555 36.10 8.73 -51.04
C ALA A 555 37.54 8.68 -51.58
N GLN A 556 38.54 8.85 -50.70
CA GLN A 556 39.95 8.71 -51.07
C GLN A 556 40.32 7.25 -51.35
N GLN A 557 39.79 6.29 -50.58
CA GLN A 557 40.01 4.85 -50.87
C GLN A 557 39.40 4.42 -52.21
N SER A 558 38.22 4.93 -52.56
CA SER A 558 37.60 4.63 -53.85
C SER A 558 38.37 5.25 -55.03
N ALA A 559 38.93 6.46 -54.85
CA ALA A 559 39.74 7.12 -55.87
C ALA A 559 41.09 6.41 -56.14
N THR A 560 41.73 5.84 -55.11
CA THR A 560 42.95 5.03 -55.28
C THR A 560 42.70 3.71 -56.01
N HIS A 561 41.53 3.08 -55.85
CA HIS A 561 41.18 1.87 -56.59
C HIS A 561 40.82 2.13 -58.07
N GLU A 562 40.34 3.32 -58.40
CA GLU A 562 40.06 3.70 -59.80
C GLU A 562 41.30 4.22 -60.55
N ALA A 563 42.32 4.71 -59.83
CA ALA A 563 43.58 5.16 -60.42
C ALA A 563 44.57 4.03 -60.79
N GLU A 564 44.40 2.81 -60.25
CA GLU A 564 45.28 1.67 -60.56
C GLU A 564 44.91 0.92 -61.87
N ASN A 565 43.81 1.28 -62.54
CA ASN A 565 43.32 0.57 -63.74
C ASN A 565 43.38 1.35 -65.06
N GLN A 566 44.20 2.41 -65.17
CA GLN A 566 44.47 3.06 -66.46
C GLN A 566 45.96 3.37 -66.71
N PHE A 567 46.68 2.35 -67.19
CA PHE A 567 47.66 2.42 -68.30
C PHE A 567 49.00 3.22 -68.12
N PRO A 568 50.01 3.05 -69.01
CA PRO A 568 51.25 2.34 -68.69
C PRO A 568 52.55 3.18 -68.78
N GLU A 569 53.66 2.54 -68.41
CA GLU A 569 55.03 2.70 -68.92
C GLU A 569 55.76 4.07 -68.88
N ASN A 570 56.93 3.99 -68.22
CA ASN A 570 58.20 4.68 -68.48
C ASN A 570 58.59 5.96 -67.72
N TYR A 571 59.89 5.94 -67.36
CA TYR A 571 60.81 7.02 -66.98
C TYR A 571 61.09 7.29 -65.47
N GLN A 572 62.16 6.60 -65.01
CA GLN A 572 63.37 7.09 -64.35
C GLN A 572 63.39 8.48 -63.67
N GLY A 573 63.89 8.49 -62.43
CA GLY A 573 64.80 9.53 -61.92
C GLY A 573 64.39 10.13 -60.57
N SER A 574 64.89 9.57 -59.47
CA SER A 574 64.88 10.19 -58.15
C SER A 574 66.31 10.54 -57.80
N ASP A 575 66.58 11.81 -57.48
CA ASP A 575 67.66 12.17 -56.57
C ASP A 575 67.43 13.56 -55.93
N THR A 576 67.59 13.56 -54.61
CA THR A 576 68.14 14.61 -53.74
C THR A 576 67.30 15.80 -53.20
N VAL A 577 67.17 15.77 -51.86
CA VAL A 577 67.71 16.74 -50.86
C VAL A 577 66.92 18.03 -50.51
N ASP A 578 66.59 18.07 -49.21
CA ASP A 578 66.57 19.15 -48.19
C ASP A 578 66.29 20.62 -48.53
N GLY A 579 65.58 21.28 -47.60
CA GLY A 579 65.84 22.68 -47.30
C GLY A 579 64.68 23.49 -46.70
N ASP A 580 64.49 23.33 -45.39
CA ASP A 580 64.40 24.38 -44.34
C ASP A 580 63.88 25.80 -44.66
N GLY A 581 63.14 26.42 -43.71
CA GLY A 581 62.82 27.85 -43.81
C GLY A 581 61.65 28.46 -43.01
N ILE A 582 61.64 28.33 -41.68
CA ILE A 582 61.63 29.44 -40.69
C ILE A 582 60.56 30.59 -40.74
N ASN A 583 60.01 30.87 -39.54
CA ASN A 583 59.38 32.11 -39.01
C ASN A 583 57.96 32.48 -39.47
N GLY A 584 57.00 32.89 -38.64
CA GLY A 584 56.99 33.28 -37.23
C GLY A 584 55.97 34.41 -37.05
N HIS A 585 55.11 34.39 -36.02
CA HIS A 585 54.75 35.57 -35.22
C HIS A 585 53.76 35.25 -34.08
N LYS A 586 54.16 35.75 -32.91
CA LYS A 586 53.46 35.90 -31.63
C LYS A 586 52.32 36.92 -31.71
N LEU A 587 51.25 36.72 -30.94
CA LEU A 587 50.66 37.76 -30.08
C LEU A 587 49.75 37.14 -29.00
N ASN A 588 50.14 37.35 -27.75
CA ASN A 588 49.31 37.24 -26.55
C ASN A 588 48.28 38.37 -26.52
N ILE A 589 47.15 38.17 -25.85
CA ILE A 589 46.52 39.12 -24.93
C ILE A 589 45.67 38.32 -23.92
N GLU A 590 45.92 38.62 -22.66
CA GLU A 590 45.23 38.15 -21.45
C GLU A 590 43.85 38.81 -21.30
N ASN A 591 42.91 38.15 -20.61
CA ASN A 591 42.20 38.75 -19.48
C ASN A 591 41.43 37.72 -18.65
N ASN A 592 41.72 37.77 -17.35
CA ASN A 592 41.06 37.11 -16.23
C ASN A 592 39.63 37.63 -15.99
N ALA A 593 38.77 36.78 -15.44
CA ALA A 593 38.25 36.88 -14.06
C ALA A 593 36.81 36.36 -13.92
N GLU A 594 36.68 35.38 -13.02
CA GLU A 594 35.58 35.17 -12.06
C GLU A 594 34.18 34.81 -12.57
N ASN A 595 33.77 33.55 -12.33
CA ASN A 595 32.70 33.32 -11.36
C ASN A 595 32.77 31.90 -10.79
N LEU A 596 32.96 31.87 -9.48
CA LEU A 596 33.05 30.73 -8.59
C LEU A 596 31.64 30.44 -8.07
N ILE A 597 31.01 29.32 -8.47
CA ILE A 597 29.83 28.75 -7.79
C ILE A 597 30.01 27.23 -7.70
N THR A 598 30.59 26.85 -6.55
CA THR A 598 30.40 25.61 -5.75
C THR A 598 30.37 24.24 -6.43
N GLU A 599 31.56 23.64 -6.59
CA GLU A 599 31.82 22.18 -6.73
C GLU A 599 31.54 21.37 -5.43
N THR A 600 30.77 21.93 -4.49
CA THR A 600 30.61 21.37 -3.15
C THR A 600 29.54 20.26 -3.07
N GLU A 601 28.79 20.02 -4.15
CA GLU A 601 27.68 19.05 -4.19
C GLU A 601 28.02 17.71 -4.86
N LEU A 602 29.13 17.62 -5.61
CA LEU A 602 29.55 16.38 -6.29
C LEU A 602 30.54 15.52 -5.47
N VAL A 603 31.20 16.12 -4.47
CA VAL A 603 32.16 15.40 -3.62
C VAL A 603 31.46 14.59 -2.51
N ALA A 604 30.18 14.84 -2.24
CA ALA A 604 29.40 14.07 -1.26
C ALA A 604 28.85 12.73 -1.83
N LEU A 605 28.79 12.58 -3.16
CA LEU A 605 28.30 11.36 -3.83
C LEU A 605 29.41 10.37 -4.23
N ALA A 606 30.67 10.80 -4.26
CA ALA A 606 31.80 9.99 -4.69
C ALA A 606 32.49 9.17 -3.56
N ASN A 607 32.06 9.32 -2.30
CA ASN A 607 32.67 8.62 -1.15
C ASN A 607 31.94 7.34 -0.72
N TRP A 608 31.06 6.78 -1.56
CA TRP A 608 30.34 5.53 -1.27
C TRP A 608 30.82 4.32 -2.08
N GLU A 609 31.85 4.49 -2.91
CA GLU A 609 32.55 3.36 -3.52
C GLU A 609 33.69 2.90 -2.60
N SER A 610 33.53 1.70 -2.06
CA SER A 610 34.53 0.92 -1.32
C SER A 610 34.67 1.22 0.19
N LEU A 611 33.85 0.55 0.99
CA LEU A 611 34.25 0.12 2.33
C LEU A 611 34.28 -1.40 2.40
N PRO A 612 35.21 -1.99 3.18
CA PRO A 612 35.45 -3.43 3.18
C PRO A 612 34.30 -4.16 3.85
N TYR A 613 34.09 -5.42 3.44
CA TYR A 613 33.36 -6.42 4.21
C TYR A 613 33.76 -6.33 5.69
N HIS A 614 32.80 -5.98 6.54
CA HIS A 614 32.92 -6.16 7.99
C HIS A 614 32.13 -7.42 8.34
N ASP A 615 32.86 -8.49 8.65
CA ASP A 615 32.37 -9.64 9.40
C ASP A 615 32.13 -9.17 10.84
N ASP A 616 30.95 -8.61 11.11
CA ASP A 616 30.49 -8.34 12.47
C ASP A 616 29.07 -8.95 12.65
N ASP A 617 29.01 -10.28 12.54
CA ASP A 617 27.85 -11.13 12.89
C ASP A 617 27.83 -11.51 14.39
N GLU A 618 28.42 -10.69 15.27
CA GLU A 618 28.39 -10.88 16.73
C GLU A 618 27.61 -9.76 17.43
N PHE A 619 26.31 -9.59 17.15
CA PHE A 619 25.45 -8.83 18.07
C PHE A 619 23.96 -9.19 17.96
N TYR A 620 23.58 -10.39 18.43
CA TYR A 620 22.22 -10.70 18.91
C TYR A 620 22.26 -11.87 19.92
N GLU A 621 22.93 -11.69 21.05
CA GLU A 621 22.61 -12.45 22.27
C GLU A 621 21.78 -11.55 23.20
N LEU A 622 20.46 -11.55 23.00
CA LEU A 622 19.52 -11.29 24.09
C LEU A 622 18.52 -12.45 24.14
N THR A 623 18.78 -13.28 25.13
CA THR A 623 18.12 -14.51 25.52
C THR A 623 16.63 -14.30 25.86
N PHE A 624 15.76 -15.02 25.16
CA PHE A 624 14.47 -15.45 25.73
C PHE A 624 14.75 -16.63 26.67
N GLN A 625 14.99 -16.34 27.96
CA GLN A 625 14.95 -17.36 29.01
C GLN A 625 13.50 -17.58 29.44
N TRP A 626 12.95 -18.71 29.01
CA TRP A 626 11.72 -19.27 29.56
C TRP A 626 12.08 -20.01 30.85
N ASP A 627 11.84 -19.40 32.01
CA ASP A 627 11.92 -20.11 33.29
C ASP A 627 10.70 -21.04 33.43
N GLY A 628 10.97 -22.33 33.25
CA GLY A 628 10.06 -23.43 33.60
C GLY A 628 10.79 -24.38 34.53
N ASP A 629 10.48 -24.28 35.82
CA ASP A 629 11.07 -25.08 36.87
C ASP A 629 10.43 -26.49 36.96
N GLN A 630 11.25 -27.48 37.35
CA GLN A 630 10.96 -28.86 37.78
C GLN A 630 10.61 -29.89 36.68
N SER A 631 11.40 -30.92 36.38
CA SER A 631 11.95 -31.95 37.29
C SER A 631 12.93 -32.92 36.56
N ARG A 632 13.88 -33.49 37.31
CA ARG A 632 14.99 -34.38 36.86
C ARG A 632 14.62 -35.89 36.88
N PRO A 633 15.47 -36.83 36.37
CA PRO A 633 15.10 -37.95 35.47
C PRO A 633 15.34 -39.36 36.07
N PRO A 634 15.48 -40.44 35.28
CA PRO A 634 16.85 -40.91 34.99
C PRO A 634 17.15 -41.60 33.62
N SER A 635 18.41 -41.40 33.20
CA SER A 635 19.40 -42.20 32.46
C SER A 635 19.03 -43.41 31.58
N VAL A 636 19.69 -43.54 30.42
CA VAL A 636 20.60 -44.64 29.93
C VAL A 636 21.16 -44.17 28.55
N ALA A 637 22.43 -43.75 28.43
CA ALA A 637 23.67 -44.48 28.10
C ALA A 637 23.99 -44.67 26.58
N ASN A 638 25.23 -44.25 26.25
CA ASN A 638 26.16 -44.73 25.21
C ASN A 638 26.36 -43.91 23.92
N ALA A 639 27.56 -43.31 23.85
CA ALA A 639 28.39 -42.95 22.68
C ALA A 639 28.86 -44.23 21.92
N PRO A 640 29.70 -44.25 20.83
CA PRO A 640 30.66 -43.20 20.39
C PRO A 640 31.04 -43.05 18.87
N ILE A 641 31.71 -41.91 18.56
CA ILE A 641 32.94 -41.68 17.72
C ILE A 641 33.02 -42.09 16.23
N CYS A 642 33.33 -41.11 15.35
CA CYS A 642 34.42 -41.02 14.33
C CYS A 642 34.02 -39.92 13.29
N SER A 643 34.71 -38.79 13.12
CA SER A 643 36.08 -38.49 12.61
C SER A 643 36.31 -38.74 11.10
N ASP A 644 36.77 -37.66 10.45
CA ASP A 644 37.52 -37.51 9.19
C ASP A 644 36.80 -37.54 7.83
N GLY A 645 36.73 -36.35 7.20
CA GLY A 645 37.81 -35.89 6.33
C GLY A 645 37.76 -36.24 4.84
N ALA A 646 37.64 -35.18 4.03
CA ALA A 646 38.28 -34.95 2.73
C ALA A 646 37.47 -35.04 1.41
N SER A 647 37.79 -34.03 0.59
CA SER A 647 37.77 -33.87 -0.87
C SER A 647 36.46 -33.68 -1.62
N GLU A 648 36.26 -32.39 -1.96
CA GLU A 648 35.64 -31.87 -3.18
C GLU A 648 36.28 -32.44 -4.47
N THR A 649 35.55 -32.22 -5.56
CA THR A 649 35.90 -32.27 -6.99
C THR A 649 35.56 -33.54 -7.78
N ASP A 650 34.86 -33.29 -8.89
CA ASP A 650 34.66 -34.12 -10.07
C ASP A 650 33.65 -35.26 -10.00
N PHE A 651 32.37 -34.89 -10.02
CA PHE A 651 31.33 -35.73 -10.62
C PHE A 651 30.17 -34.86 -11.09
N TYR A 652 29.77 -35.00 -12.36
CA TYR A 652 28.62 -34.37 -13.05
C TYR A 652 28.85 -33.12 -13.91
N GLU A 653 29.87 -33.13 -14.76
CA GLU A 653 29.93 -32.27 -15.96
C GLU A 653 29.54 -33.01 -17.27
N GLU A 654 28.73 -34.08 -17.20
CA GLU A 654 28.54 -34.99 -18.35
C GLU A 654 27.08 -35.41 -18.63
N LEU A 655 26.10 -34.51 -18.48
CA LEU A 655 24.69 -34.90 -18.71
C LEU A 655 23.80 -33.97 -19.55
N PHE A 656 24.33 -32.94 -20.21
CA PHE A 656 23.53 -32.18 -21.19
C PHE A 656 24.35 -31.76 -22.41
N ARG A 657 24.56 -32.71 -23.33
CA ARG A 657 24.74 -32.41 -24.75
C ARG A 657 23.40 -32.60 -25.44
N ASP A 658 22.96 -31.53 -26.10
CA ASP A 658 21.81 -31.51 -27.00
C ASP A 658 21.95 -32.54 -28.13
N HIS A 659 20.86 -33.24 -28.43
CA HIS A 659 20.57 -33.69 -29.79
C HIS A 659 19.11 -33.45 -30.14
N SER A 660 18.94 -32.90 -31.33
CA SER A 660 17.71 -32.56 -32.02
C SER A 660 17.14 -33.77 -32.78
N ASP A 661 15.83 -33.67 -33.04
CA ASP A 661 15.07 -34.33 -34.12
C ASP A 661 14.58 -35.78 -33.91
N ASP A 662 13.24 -35.91 -33.84
CA ASP A 662 12.37 -36.85 -34.59
C ASP A 662 10.96 -36.80 -33.96
N GLU A 663 10.02 -36.05 -34.54
CA GLU A 663 9.05 -36.43 -35.59
C GLU A 663 7.89 -37.37 -35.14
N SER A 664 6.68 -36.80 -35.24
CA SER A 664 5.39 -37.44 -35.59
C SER A 664 4.73 -38.42 -34.60
N PHE A 665 3.46 -38.18 -34.26
CA PHE A 665 2.32 -38.95 -34.79
C PHE A 665 0.97 -38.38 -34.33
N ASP A 666 -0.05 -38.77 -35.09
CA ASP A 666 -1.33 -38.14 -35.38
C ASP A 666 -2.42 -38.13 -34.31
N LEU A 667 -3.38 -37.24 -34.58
CA LEU A 667 -4.74 -37.11 -34.05
C LEU A 667 -5.60 -38.35 -34.37
N GLU A 668 -6.44 -38.80 -33.43
CA GLU A 668 -7.79 -39.33 -33.73
C GLU A 668 -8.79 -38.99 -32.61
N SER A 669 -9.99 -38.64 -33.06
CA SER A 669 -11.25 -38.27 -32.41
C SER A 669 -12.06 -39.50 -31.98
N GLU A 670 -12.88 -39.45 -30.92
CA GLU A 670 -14.36 -39.34 -30.83
C GLU A 670 -14.66 -40.15 -29.52
N ASP A 671 -15.55 -39.75 -28.60
CA ASP A 671 -16.98 -40.07 -28.65
C ASP A 671 -17.74 -39.36 -27.50
N GLU A 672 -18.79 -38.68 -27.92
CA GLU A 672 -20.16 -38.59 -27.37
C GLU A 672 -20.51 -39.41 -26.11
N HIS A 673 -21.11 -38.75 -25.10
CA HIS A 673 -22.25 -39.30 -24.35
C HIS A 673 -23.20 -38.18 -23.87
N GLU A 674 -24.36 -38.11 -24.52
CA GLU A 674 -25.59 -37.48 -24.06
C GLU A 674 -26.20 -38.29 -22.90
N ILE A 675 -26.61 -37.62 -21.81
CA ILE A 675 -27.75 -38.06 -21.00
C ILE A 675 -28.60 -36.82 -20.70
N ASP A 676 -29.80 -36.86 -21.27
CA ASP A 676 -30.96 -36.01 -21.04
C ASP A 676 -31.75 -36.56 -19.83
N ASP A 677 -32.35 -35.67 -19.02
CA ASP A 677 -33.59 -35.91 -18.25
C ASP A 677 -33.96 -34.67 -17.39
N ASP A 678 -34.58 -33.71 -18.06
CA ASP A 678 -35.92 -33.17 -17.83
C ASP A 678 -36.56 -32.95 -16.42
N LEU A 679 -37.14 -31.74 -16.30
CA LEU A 679 -38.40 -31.30 -15.66
C LEU A 679 -38.48 -30.72 -14.21
N ALA A 680 -38.78 -29.40 -14.25
CA ALA A 680 -39.85 -28.67 -13.53
C ALA A 680 -39.59 -28.11 -12.11
N SER A 681 -39.50 -26.77 -11.97
CA SER A 681 -40.68 -25.89 -11.80
C SER A 681 -40.26 -24.41 -11.77
N ASN A 682 -40.87 -23.60 -12.63
CA ASN A 682 -40.74 -22.14 -12.63
C ASN A 682 -41.86 -21.53 -11.79
N GLY A 683 -41.51 -20.95 -10.64
CA GLY A 683 -42.34 -20.05 -9.85
C GLY A 683 -41.71 -18.67 -9.84
N GLY A 684 -42.30 -17.72 -10.56
CA GLY A 684 -41.79 -16.36 -10.71
C GLY A 684 -41.82 -15.53 -9.43
N SER A 685 -40.76 -14.75 -9.23
CA SER A 685 -40.74 -13.58 -8.34
C SER A 685 -39.96 -12.48 -9.05
N ILE A 686 -40.70 -11.50 -9.59
CA ILE A 686 -40.15 -10.27 -10.15
C ILE A 686 -39.69 -9.41 -8.97
N LEU A 687 -38.38 -9.42 -8.68
CA LEU A 687 -37.74 -8.41 -7.86
C LEU A 687 -37.13 -7.36 -8.81
N HIS A 688 -37.72 -6.17 -8.80
CA HIS A 688 -37.10 -4.99 -9.41
C HIS A 688 -35.85 -4.61 -8.61
N ALA A 689 -34.69 -5.07 -9.05
CA ALA A 689 -33.42 -4.49 -8.64
C ALA A 689 -33.31 -3.08 -9.26
N LEU A 690 -33.30 -2.04 -8.41
CA LEU A 690 -33.19 -0.66 -8.84
C LEU A 690 -31.72 -0.37 -9.25
N PRO A 691 -31.43 0.03 -10.50
CA PRO A 691 -30.06 0.10 -11.04
C PRO A 691 -29.09 1.08 -10.34
N TRP A 692 -29.59 2.06 -9.56
CA TRP A 692 -28.72 3.07 -8.94
C TRP A 692 -28.07 2.64 -7.62
N LEU A 693 -28.32 1.43 -7.13
CA LEU A 693 -27.62 0.84 -5.98
C LEU A 693 -26.21 0.35 -6.33
N ALA A 694 -25.90 0.15 -7.62
CA ALA A 694 -24.59 -0.35 -8.06
C ALA A 694 -23.47 0.70 -8.01
N ASP A 695 -23.80 1.99 -8.09
CA ASP A 695 -22.82 3.09 -8.16
C ASP A 695 -22.55 3.77 -6.80
N SER A 696 -23.17 3.27 -5.71
CA SER A 696 -22.84 3.69 -4.35
C SER A 696 -22.12 2.57 -3.63
N GLY A 697 -20.81 2.71 -3.40
CA GLY A 697 -20.00 1.78 -2.59
C GLY A 697 -20.42 1.67 -1.11
N SER A 698 -21.63 2.09 -0.75
CA SER A 698 -22.25 1.90 0.56
C SER A 698 -23.17 0.68 0.51
N SER A 699 -22.61 -0.53 0.67
CA SER A 699 -23.42 -1.73 0.93
C SER A 699 -24.05 -1.61 2.32
N LEU A 700 -25.36 -1.35 2.35
CA LEU A 700 -26.20 -1.29 3.55
C LEU A 700 -26.48 -2.67 4.18
N SER A 701 -25.73 -3.71 3.78
CA SER A 701 -25.85 -5.08 4.28
C SER A 701 -25.63 -5.22 5.79
N HIS A 702 -24.86 -4.31 6.40
CA HIS A 702 -24.53 -4.32 7.83
C HIS A 702 -25.66 -3.77 8.74
N VAL A 703 -26.66 -3.08 8.18
CA VAL A 703 -27.79 -2.57 8.97
C VAL A 703 -28.99 -3.54 8.92
N PHE A 704 -29.12 -4.37 7.88
CA PHE A 704 -30.29 -5.26 7.68
C PHE A 704 -29.94 -6.61 7.00
N PRO A 705 -29.67 -7.69 7.76
CA PRO A 705 -29.31 -9.00 7.20
C PRO A 705 -30.44 -9.78 6.51
N TRP A 706 -31.69 -9.30 6.55
CA TRP A 706 -32.80 -10.01 5.88
C TRP A 706 -32.81 -9.83 4.35
N MET A 707 -31.86 -9.07 3.79
CA MET A 707 -31.60 -9.00 2.34
C MET A 707 -30.65 -10.08 1.80
N THR A 708 -30.04 -10.96 2.62
CA THR A 708 -29.11 -12.01 2.13
C THR A 708 -29.63 -13.45 2.21
N ARG A 709 -30.93 -13.67 2.45
CA ARG A 709 -31.51 -15.03 2.30
C ARG A 709 -32.08 -15.26 0.90
N SER A 710 -31.20 -15.49 -0.07
CA SER A 710 -31.43 -16.50 -1.12
C SER A 710 -30.12 -16.85 -1.82
N LYS A 711 -29.52 -17.97 -1.43
CA LYS A 711 -28.79 -18.92 -2.28
C LYS A 711 -28.61 -20.15 -1.40
N GLN A 712 -29.41 -21.19 -1.72
CA GLN A 712 -29.15 -22.55 -1.26
C GLN A 712 -27.79 -23.02 -1.78
#